data_AF-A0A429XAV6-F1
#
_entry.id   AF-A0A429XAV6-F1
#
_cell.length_a   1.000
_cell.length_b   1.000
_cell.length_c   1.000
_cell.angle_alpha   90.00
_cell.angle_beta   90.00
_cell.angle_gamma   90.00
#
_symmetry.space_group_name_H-M   'P 1'
#
loop_
_entity.id
_entity.type
_entity.pdbx_description
1 polymer ?
#
loop_
_entity_poly.entity_id
_entity_poly.type
_entity_poly.pdbx_seq_one_letter_code
_entity_poly.pdbx_strand_id
1 'polypeptide(L)'
;MNKPIQKVASVVCASLLLTTTLFSSLPTIAKAASEPITDSITITLKMPDTVGEGYGREPTDFNTIYQMVQSGGKSHPQRTGWSGATFACNNSKAYDKDGNRLYNDDGSPVSPWVETGRYNTTDSHEGHSPSKFRNEIIEKYSKELGQERAEELYDLAVKSGKLLEYDPNSEIPARWINTPQNAHHGPTGRYVIHSEDTRTIDCTDGQTAYFYNNLDFFITMTFDVTWEDEENGTSTGEAYWELQRTNPNAPSELYAYSAFEVPYEKHVAVRNEEHTVTIASKHVRQKGPIQFHMNAQEAKGVSMKYGFGYEYTNKEIGWVCTGSGEEQTCEYDSSPDWRAAEEFNLAGSIPVDHKQGDTIRKDTIEDVVAEKFVVGRQDLWNDSSKTSKVFHEEWSKASSNTNKSRYELKTQSTLPILPGDLEYQVEVPSDAHKDAGYRVLRSVLTNGHYYPVDVDDSLKAEYANNTGEPGYDYAIPLQQSVMNDKGMSGNKRKFDWKYETDLFFTTKHTGFQTGYGYAADVKNSVVNNVSLPSHSSLMSQGRNLSEAAFANKVGEVYKDDILYTNQNEFDKLKRYMIPVDPDSPLEPMQEYKNHTILKNMGLSDLKVEFDQTFTFERFLFGSGADDVFYIEQVDTRQGIGSMENVHTILIPYEEVKELAQMKMNRTTTKMHKLRFADRDFTDKVKAVLELGL
;
A
#
# COMPACT_ATOMS: atom_id res chain seq x y z
N MET A 1 -65.01 31.72 31.40
CA MET A 1 -64.56 33.11 31.12
C MET A 1 -63.04 33.11 31.02
N ASN A 2 -62.55 33.64 29.90
CA ASN A 2 -61.17 33.99 29.52
C ASN A 2 -60.09 32.89 29.43
N LYS A 3 -59.94 32.37 28.19
CA LYS A 3 -58.67 31.99 27.53
C LYS A 3 -58.04 33.27 26.89
N PRO A 4 -56.77 33.32 26.40
CA PRO A 4 -55.95 32.23 25.81
C PRO A 4 -54.44 32.17 26.21
N ILE A 5 -53.78 30.99 26.23
CA ILE A 5 -52.82 30.34 25.24
C ILE A 5 -51.41 31.00 25.29
N GLN A 6 -50.23 30.34 25.43
CA GLN A 6 -49.67 29.09 24.83
C GLN A 6 -48.46 28.50 25.62
N LYS A 7 -48.11 27.24 25.29
CA LYS A 7 -47.17 26.24 25.87
C LYS A 7 -45.67 26.63 25.87
N VAL A 8 -44.86 26.39 26.93
CA VAL A 8 -44.06 25.16 27.32
C VAL A 8 -43.05 24.74 26.23
N ALA A 9 -41.72 24.73 26.46
CA ALA A 9 -41.01 23.72 27.26
C ALA A 9 -39.64 24.12 27.85
N SER A 10 -39.42 23.60 29.06
CA SER A 10 -38.24 23.54 29.92
C SER A 10 -37.32 22.35 29.51
N VAL A 11 -36.08 22.10 29.98
CA VAL A 11 -35.50 22.14 31.34
C VAL A 11 -33.96 21.91 31.25
N VAL A 12 -33.20 22.68 32.05
CA VAL A 12 -32.07 22.35 32.96
C VAL A 12 -30.87 21.52 32.42
N CYS A 13 -29.62 22.02 32.35
CA CYS A 13 -28.65 22.54 33.34
C CYS A 13 -27.90 21.53 34.25
N ALA A 14 -26.64 21.89 34.51
CA ALA A 14 -25.66 21.40 35.51
C ALA A 14 -24.84 20.15 35.11
N SER A 15 -23.62 20.29 34.56
CA SER A 15 -22.33 20.78 35.14
C SER A 15 -21.53 19.69 35.86
N LEU A 16 -20.33 19.38 35.35
CA LEU A 16 -19.20 18.89 36.15
C LEU A 16 -17.85 19.31 35.54
N LEU A 17 -16.91 19.60 36.44
CA LEU A 17 -15.60 20.24 36.27
C LEU A 17 -14.45 19.26 35.85
N LEU A 18 -13.44 19.84 35.18
CA LEU A 18 -11.97 19.57 35.19
C LEU A 18 -11.47 18.15 34.78
N THR A 19 -10.59 17.97 33.77
CA THR A 19 -9.22 18.50 33.64
C THR A 19 -8.58 18.18 32.25
N THR A 20 -7.72 19.09 31.79
CA THR A 20 -6.61 18.95 30.80
C THR A 20 -6.90 18.38 29.42
N THR A 21 -7.20 19.27 28.47
CA THR A 21 -6.97 19.07 27.04
C THR A 21 -5.92 20.06 26.53
N LEU A 22 -4.77 19.54 26.10
CA LEU A 22 -3.86 20.24 25.20
C LEU A 22 -4.42 20.08 23.78
N PHE A 23 -5.30 20.99 23.37
CA PHE A 23 -5.62 21.22 21.97
C PHE A 23 -4.62 22.24 21.43
N SER A 24 -3.67 21.79 20.63
CA SER A 24 -2.93 22.67 19.73
C SER A 24 -3.81 22.99 18.53
N SER A 25 -4.09 24.27 18.38
CA SER A 25 -4.74 24.97 17.28
C SER A 25 -4.38 24.43 15.89
N LEU A 26 -5.38 23.95 15.16
CA LEU A 26 -5.38 24.01 13.70
C LEU A 26 -5.87 25.41 13.30
N PRO A 27 -5.11 26.20 12.53
CA PRO A 27 -5.69 27.37 11.90
C PRO A 27 -6.63 26.89 10.80
N THR A 28 -7.89 27.30 10.89
CA THR A 28 -8.81 27.32 9.77
C THR A 28 -8.21 28.25 8.71
N ILE A 29 -7.50 27.69 7.73
CA ILE A 29 -7.03 28.46 6.57
C ILE A 29 -8.28 28.77 5.75
N ALA A 30 -8.81 29.98 5.94
CA ALA A 30 -9.65 30.60 4.96
C ALA A 30 -8.86 30.63 3.65
N LYS A 31 -9.43 30.01 2.61
CA LYS A 31 -8.94 30.06 1.24
C LYS A 31 -8.97 31.52 0.80
N ALA A 32 -7.88 32.26 1.04
CA ALA A 32 -7.59 33.44 0.26
C ALA A 32 -7.42 32.92 -1.16
N ALA A 33 -8.34 33.30 -2.06
CA ALA A 33 -8.05 33.17 -3.48
C ALA A 33 -6.73 33.90 -3.69
N SER A 34 -5.68 33.17 -4.02
CA SER A 34 -4.46 33.76 -4.52
C SER A 34 -4.88 34.54 -5.75
N GLU A 35 -4.90 35.88 -5.63
CA GLU A 35 -4.96 36.71 -6.82
C GLU A 35 -3.79 36.27 -7.70
N PRO A 36 -4.01 36.01 -9.00
CA PRO A 36 -2.94 35.59 -9.89
C PRO A 36 -1.80 36.59 -9.75
N ILE A 37 -0.60 36.08 -9.41
CA ILE A 37 0.61 36.89 -9.38
C ILE A 37 0.78 37.42 -10.81
N THR A 38 0.55 38.73 -10.94
CA THR A 38 0.60 39.44 -12.20
C THR A 38 1.99 40.06 -12.28
N ASP A 39 2.85 39.45 -13.10
CA ASP A 39 4.13 40.06 -13.44
C ASP A 39 3.88 41.11 -14.51
N SER A 40 4.38 42.33 -14.29
CA SER A 40 4.26 43.41 -15.27
C SER A 40 5.51 43.43 -16.15
N ILE A 41 5.35 43.06 -17.42
CA ILE A 41 6.44 43.01 -18.39
C ILE A 41 6.40 44.28 -19.24
N THR A 42 7.52 45.01 -19.29
CA THR A 42 7.70 46.17 -20.19
C THR A 42 8.60 45.81 -21.37
N ILE A 43 8.07 45.89 -22.59
CA ILE A 43 8.83 45.74 -23.83
C ILE A 43 8.95 47.10 -24.50
N THR A 44 10.17 47.59 -24.68
CA THR A 44 10.45 48.82 -25.44
C THR A 44 11.11 48.46 -26.78
N LEU A 45 10.51 48.94 -27.87
CA LEU A 45 11.02 48.81 -29.23
C LEU A 45 11.31 50.20 -29.80
N LYS A 46 12.49 50.38 -30.39
CA LYS A 46 12.83 51.61 -31.11
C LYS A 46 12.48 51.39 -32.59
N MET A 47 11.62 52.24 -33.14
CA MET A 47 11.21 52.17 -34.55
C MET A 47 11.65 53.44 -35.29
N PRO A 48 12.27 53.30 -36.47
CA PRO A 48 12.56 54.44 -37.31
C PRO A 48 11.27 54.95 -37.97
N ASP A 49 11.06 56.26 -37.98
CA ASP A 49 9.96 56.92 -38.69
C ASP A 49 10.23 56.90 -40.21
N THR A 50 10.04 55.72 -40.81
CA THR A 50 10.22 55.52 -42.25
C THR A 50 8.87 55.45 -42.95
N VAL A 51 8.62 56.41 -43.84
CA VAL A 51 7.63 56.26 -44.91
C VAL A 51 8.04 55.10 -45.81
N GLY A 52 7.23 54.05 -45.86
CA GLY A 52 7.24 53.02 -46.91
C GLY A 52 8.47 52.10 -46.95
N GLU A 53 8.24 50.84 -47.29
CA GLU A 53 9.28 49.83 -47.42
C GLU A 53 10.33 50.23 -48.49
N GLY A 54 11.54 50.57 -48.04
CA GLY A 54 12.72 50.62 -48.88
C GLY A 54 13.44 51.97 -48.98
N TYR A 55 13.78 52.63 -47.87
CA TYR A 55 14.77 53.72 -47.88
C TYR A 55 15.66 53.69 -46.62
N GLY A 56 16.96 53.94 -46.82
CA GLY A 56 18.06 53.43 -45.99
C GLY A 56 18.36 54.15 -44.68
N ARG A 57 19.27 53.55 -43.90
CA ARG A 57 19.83 54.04 -42.62
C ARG A 57 19.99 55.55 -42.58
N GLU A 58 19.60 56.14 -41.46
CA GLU A 58 19.74 57.56 -41.14
C GLU A 58 21.14 58.10 -41.44
N PRO A 59 21.26 59.33 -41.94
CA PRO A 59 22.55 59.94 -42.14
C PRO A 59 23.08 60.42 -40.79
N THR A 60 24.14 59.78 -40.29
CA THR A 60 24.90 60.27 -39.13
C THR A 60 26.00 61.25 -39.53
N ASP A 61 26.21 61.42 -40.84
CA ASP A 61 27.23 62.29 -41.41
C ASP A 61 26.76 63.76 -41.50
N PHE A 62 27.60 64.64 -40.97
CA PHE A 62 27.38 66.09 -40.92
C PHE A 62 27.11 66.70 -42.29
N ASN A 63 27.90 66.36 -43.32
CA ASN A 63 27.79 66.98 -44.63
C ASN A 63 26.47 66.61 -45.31
N THR A 64 26.01 65.38 -45.09
CA THR A 64 24.73 64.90 -45.60
C THR A 64 23.58 65.67 -44.95
N ILE A 65 23.57 65.81 -43.62
CA ILE A 65 22.53 66.58 -42.90
C ILE A 65 22.56 68.06 -43.32
N TYR A 66 23.75 68.65 -43.41
CA TYR A 66 23.93 70.04 -43.85
C TYR A 66 23.34 70.29 -45.25
N GLN A 67 23.63 69.39 -46.21
CA GLN A 67 23.06 69.47 -47.56
C GLN A 67 21.54 69.26 -47.57
N MET A 68 21.00 68.42 -46.68
CA MET A 68 19.57 68.21 -46.55
C MET A 68 18.86 69.48 -46.07
N VAL A 69 19.34 70.10 -44.98
CA VAL A 69 18.74 71.32 -44.43
C VAL A 69 18.87 72.50 -45.40
N GLN A 70 20.04 72.71 -46.02
CA GLN A 70 20.20 73.80 -47.00
C GLN A 70 19.29 73.66 -48.23
N SER A 71 19.09 72.44 -48.72
CA SER A 71 18.28 72.19 -49.91
C SER A 71 16.77 72.19 -49.64
N GLY A 72 16.35 72.35 -48.38
CA GLY A 72 14.97 72.11 -47.95
C GLY A 72 14.52 70.68 -48.27
N GLY A 73 15.43 69.71 -48.18
CA GLY A 73 15.20 68.29 -48.47
C GLY A 73 15.37 67.83 -49.91
N LYS A 74 15.61 68.75 -50.84
CA LYS A 74 15.73 68.41 -52.27
C LYS A 74 17.00 67.65 -52.65
N SER A 75 18.07 67.73 -51.86
CA SER A 75 19.34 67.03 -52.13
C SER A 75 19.26 65.52 -51.87
N HIS A 76 18.33 65.09 -51.01
CA HIS A 76 18.12 63.69 -50.64
C HIS A 76 16.61 63.42 -50.55
N PRO A 77 15.88 63.51 -51.67
CA PRO A 77 14.41 63.45 -51.70
C PRO A 77 13.84 62.12 -51.17
N GLN A 78 14.67 61.09 -51.10
CA GLN A 78 14.33 59.78 -50.55
C GLN A 78 14.34 59.70 -49.01
N ARG A 79 14.70 60.78 -48.31
CA ARG A 79 14.71 60.85 -46.85
C ARG A 79 13.57 61.76 -46.37
N THR A 80 12.54 61.17 -45.79
CA THR A 80 11.36 61.82 -45.21
C THR A 80 11.39 61.74 -43.67
N GLY A 81 10.38 62.26 -42.97
CA GLY A 81 10.30 62.14 -41.49
C GLY A 81 11.29 62.99 -40.70
N TRP A 82 11.73 64.13 -41.22
CA TRP A 82 12.61 65.04 -40.49
C TRP A 82 12.14 66.49 -40.55
N SER A 83 12.56 67.26 -39.55
CA SER A 83 12.44 68.71 -39.56
C SER A 83 13.80 69.36 -39.34
N GLY A 84 13.99 70.53 -39.94
CA GLY A 84 15.17 71.33 -39.73
C GLY A 84 14.86 72.81 -39.76
N ALA A 85 15.70 73.61 -39.13
CA ALA A 85 15.59 75.05 -39.16
C ALA A 85 16.95 75.67 -39.44
N THR A 86 16.95 76.79 -40.16
CA THR A 86 18.09 77.64 -40.40
C THR A 86 17.96 78.86 -39.51
N PHE A 87 19.06 79.26 -38.90
CA PHE A 87 19.15 80.46 -38.08
C PHE A 87 20.26 81.33 -38.65
N ALA A 88 20.04 82.64 -38.64
CA ALA A 88 21.10 83.61 -38.87
C ALA A 88 21.32 84.43 -37.61
N CYS A 89 22.58 84.74 -37.35
CA CYS A 89 22.95 85.63 -36.28
C CYS A 89 22.53 87.06 -36.63
N ASN A 90 21.80 87.69 -35.71
CA ASN A 90 21.47 89.09 -35.71
C ASN A 90 21.60 89.64 -34.29
N ASN A 91 22.79 90.11 -33.95
CA ASN A 91 23.13 90.67 -32.65
C ASN A 91 22.30 91.90 -32.31
N SER A 92 21.84 92.67 -33.30
CA SER A 92 20.96 93.83 -33.05
C SER A 92 19.61 93.44 -32.42
N LYS A 93 19.25 92.15 -32.40
CA LYS A 93 18.09 91.65 -31.66
C LYS A 93 18.38 91.23 -30.22
N ALA A 94 19.62 90.90 -29.90
CA ALA A 94 20.03 90.48 -28.56
C ALA A 94 20.75 91.57 -27.78
N TYR A 95 21.11 92.67 -28.45
CA TYR A 95 21.86 93.77 -27.89
C TYR A 95 21.18 95.10 -28.24
N ASP A 96 21.13 96.03 -27.28
CA ASP A 96 20.71 97.39 -27.54
C ASP A 96 21.74 98.14 -28.40
N LYS A 97 21.38 99.36 -28.84
CA LYS A 97 22.26 100.23 -29.66
C LYS A 97 23.59 100.59 -28.98
N ASP A 98 23.69 100.43 -27.66
CA ASP A 98 24.85 100.75 -26.84
C ASP A 98 25.68 99.49 -26.53
N GLY A 99 25.28 98.32 -27.04
CA GLY A 99 25.97 97.04 -26.91
C GLY A 99 25.63 96.24 -25.65
N ASN A 100 24.58 96.62 -24.90
CA ASN A 100 24.14 95.88 -23.72
C ASN A 100 23.17 94.76 -24.08
N ARG A 101 23.29 93.61 -23.40
CA ARG A 101 22.46 92.43 -23.69
C ARG A 101 21.02 92.63 -23.23
N LEU A 102 20.08 92.28 -24.10
CA LEU A 102 18.64 92.27 -23.85
C LEU A 102 18.24 90.95 -23.18
N TYR A 103 17.24 91.00 -22.31
CA TYR A 103 16.69 89.85 -21.59
C TYR A 103 15.17 89.77 -21.80
N ASN A 104 14.65 88.55 -21.89
CA ASN A 104 13.22 88.25 -21.91
C ASN A 104 12.60 88.49 -20.51
N ASP A 105 11.26 88.54 -20.45
CA ASP A 105 10.51 88.78 -19.20
C ASP A 105 10.75 87.71 -18.11
N ASP A 106 11.20 86.51 -18.49
CA ASP A 106 11.57 85.42 -17.58
C ASP A 106 13.03 85.50 -17.07
N GLY A 107 13.76 86.57 -17.43
CA GLY A 107 15.15 86.79 -17.04
C GLY A 107 16.17 86.02 -17.89
N SER A 108 15.75 85.28 -18.92
CA SER A 108 16.67 84.64 -19.87
C SER A 108 17.20 85.65 -20.90
N PRO A 109 18.47 85.56 -21.34
CA PRO A 109 19.00 86.45 -22.36
C PRO A 109 18.28 86.25 -23.69
N VAL A 110 17.95 87.35 -24.38
CA VAL A 110 17.41 87.29 -25.75
C VAL A 110 18.47 86.67 -26.65
N SER A 111 18.08 85.66 -27.44
CA SER A 111 19.00 84.97 -28.35
C SER A 111 19.29 85.85 -29.58
N PRO A 112 20.57 86.03 -29.97
CA PRO A 112 20.91 86.71 -31.22
C PRO A 112 20.63 85.84 -32.46
N TRP A 113 20.34 84.55 -32.27
CA TRP A 113 19.98 83.66 -33.36
C TRP A 113 18.52 83.83 -33.74
N VAL A 114 18.29 84.32 -34.96
CA VAL A 114 16.95 84.51 -35.51
C VAL A 114 16.69 83.40 -36.52
N GLU A 115 15.60 82.66 -36.35
CA GLU A 115 15.17 81.65 -37.32
C GLU A 115 14.91 82.32 -38.68
N THR A 116 15.66 81.91 -39.70
CA THR A 116 15.57 82.43 -41.07
C THR A 116 14.76 81.54 -42.00
N GLY A 117 14.51 80.29 -41.60
CA GLY A 117 13.70 79.37 -42.39
C GLY A 117 13.52 78.03 -41.69
N ARG A 118 12.29 77.50 -41.78
CA ARG A 118 11.94 76.16 -41.30
C ARG A 118 11.67 75.25 -42.48
N TYR A 119 12.16 74.03 -42.39
CA TYR A 119 11.99 72.99 -43.40
C TYR A 119 11.48 71.73 -42.72
N ASN A 120 10.44 71.15 -43.29
CA ASN A 120 9.95 69.84 -42.92
C ASN A 120 9.60 69.09 -44.20
N THR A 121 9.84 67.79 -44.22
CA THR A 121 9.22 66.92 -45.22
C THR A 121 7.81 66.57 -44.76
N THR A 122 6.89 66.34 -45.71
CA THR A 122 5.50 65.97 -45.39
C THR A 122 5.48 64.73 -44.49
N ASP A 123 4.82 64.87 -43.36
CA ASP A 123 4.63 63.83 -42.36
C ASP A 123 3.54 62.86 -42.88
N SER A 124 3.95 61.73 -43.44
CA SER A 124 3.01 60.67 -43.80
C SER A 124 3.28 59.49 -42.88
N HIS A 125 2.71 59.54 -41.68
CA HIS A 125 2.66 58.41 -40.76
C HIS A 125 1.87 57.25 -41.43
N GLU A 126 2.53 56.46 -42.28
CA GLU A 126 1.99 55.18 -42.69
C GLU A 126 2.24 54.19 -41.55
N GLY A 127 1.17 53.66 -40.97
CA GLY A 127 1.27 52.70 -39.87
C GLY A 127 2.08 51.47 -40.28
N HIS A 128 3.07 51.08 -39.49
CA HIS A 128 3.78 49.82 -39.70
C HIS A 128 2.83 48.62 -39.55
N SER A 129 3.04 47.57 -40.33
CA SER A 129 2.23 46.37 -40.25
C SER A 129 2.50 45.59 -38.94
N PRO A 130 1.48 44.98 -38.32
CA PRO A 130 1.65 44.13 -37.13
C PRO A 130 2.72 43.03 -37.26
N SER A 131 2.89 42.47 -38.47
CA SER A 131 3.90 41.45 -38.74
C SER A 131 5.33 41.96 -38.65
N LYS A 132 5.56 43.24 -38.97
CA LYS A 132 6.89 43.86 -38.85
C LYS A 132 7.27 44.04 -37.38
N PHE A 133 6.33 44.48 -36.55
CA PHE A 133 6.54 44.58 -35.11
C PHE A 133 6.84 43.22 -34.46
N ARG A 134 6.11 42.17 -34.86
CA ARG A 134 6.40 40.79 -34.41
C ARG A 134 7.85 40.41 -34.70
N ASN A 135 8.29 40.59 -35.94
CA ASN A 135 9.63 40.16 -36.36
C ASN A 135 10.74 40.96 -35.67
N GLU A 136 10.56 42.28 -35.49
CA GLU A 136 11.54 43.13 -34.81
C GLU A 136 11.63 42.81 -33.31
N ILE A 137 10.50 42.50 -32.64
CA ILE A 137 10.50 42.03 -31.25
C ILE A 137 11.22 40.67 -31.16
N ILE A 138 10.86 39.70 -32.00
CA ILE A 138 11.51 38.39 -31.99
C ILE A 138 13.00 38.52 -32.30
N GLU A 139 13.40 39.30 -33.30
CA GLU A 139 14.82 39.48 -33.65
C GLU A 139 15.61 40.16 -32.52
N LYS A 140 15.04 41.20 -31.90
CA LYS A 140 15.69 41.90 -30.78
C LYS A 140 15.91 40.96 -29.59
N TYR A 141 14.87 40.26 -29.16
CA TYR A 141 14.92 39.46 -27.94
C TYR A 141 15.41 38.02 -28.17
N SER A 142 15.41 37.49 -29.39
CA SER A 142 15.90 36.13 -29.68
C SER A 142 17.40 35.96 -29.41
N LYS A 143 18.19 37.05 -29.48
CA LYS A 143 19.62 37.01 -29.12
C LYS A 143 19.85 36.80 -27.63
N GLU A 144 18.88 37.19 -26.80
CA GLU A 144 18.96 37.12 -25.34
C GLU A 144 18.17 35.93 -24.78
N LEU A 145 17.01 35.61 -25.39
CA LEU A 145 16.05 34.62 -24.87
C LEU A 145 16.00 33.31 -25.66
N GLY A 146 16.61 33.27 -26.85
CA GLY A 146 16.33 32.24 -27.84
C GLY A 146 15.01 32.51 -28.59
N GLN A 147 14.88 31.91 -29.77
CA GLN A 147 13.78 32.22 -30.70
C GLN A 147 12.39 31.83 -30.14
N GLU A 148 12.27 30.65 -29.53
CA GLU A 148 10.99 30.12 -29.03
C GLU A 148 10.40 30.99 -27.90
N ARG A 149 11.24 31.44 -26.96
CA ARG A 149 10.80 32.32 -25.86
C ARG A 149 10.52 33.75 -26.32
N ALA A 150 11.25 34.25 -27.31
CA ALA A 150 10.94 35.56 -27.91
C ALA A 150 9.60 35.55 -28.67
N GLU A 151 9.24 34.40 -29.28
CA GLU A 151 7.93 34.18 -29.89
C GLU A 151 6.82 34.10 -28.83
N GLU A 152 7.04 33.35 -27.74
CA GLU A 152 6.11 33.25 -26.61
C GLU A 152 5.85 34.63 -25.96
N LEU A 153 6.89 35.43 -25.75
CA LEU A 153 6.80 36.78 -25.21
C LEU A 153 5.89 37.69 -26.07
N TYR A 154 6.00 37.60 -27.40
CA TYR A 154 5.13 38.33 -28.31
C TYR A 154 3.68 37.81 -28.25
N ASP A 155 3.49 36.50 -28.19
CA ASP A 155 2.16 35.90 -28.12
C ASP A 155 1.44 36.24 -26.80
N LEU A 156 2.16 36.33 -25.69
CA LEU A 156 1.64 36.82 -24.40
C LEU A 156 1.19 38.28 -24.50
N ALA A 157 2.00 39.14 -25.13
CA ALA A 157 1.63 40.54 -25.37
C ALA A 157 0.33 40.65 -26.18
N VAL A 158 0.19 39.86 -27.26
CA VAL A 158 -1.02 39.82 -28.09
C VAL A 158 -2.23 39.30 -27.30
N LYS A 159 -2.06 38.21 -26.53
CA LYS A 159 -3.13 37.61 -25.70
C LYS A 159 -3.63 38.57 -24.62
N SER A 160 -2.77 39.44 -24.08
CA SER A 160 -3.13 40.46 -23.09
C SER A 160 -4.03 41.58 -23.64
N GLY A 161 -4.33 41.57 -24.95
CA GLY A 161 -5.16 42.57 -25.61
C GLY A 161 -4.50 43.95 -25.73
N LYS A 162 -3.22 44.07 -25.38
CA LYS A 162 -2.44 45.29 -25.58
C LYS A 162 -2.03 45.40 -27.06
N LEU A 163 -2.75 46.25 -27.79
CA LEU A 163 -2.33 46.71 -29.11
C LEU A 163 -1.15 47.67 -28.97
N LEU A 164 -0.21 47.63 -29.91
CA LEU A 164 0.91 48.57 -29.99
C LEU A 164 0.38 49.99 -30.16
N GLU A 165 0.28 50.72 -29.05
CA GLU A 165 -0.08 52.14 -29.08
C GLU A 165 1.18 52.98 -29.20
N TYR A 166 1.18 53.87 -30.19
CA TYR A 166 2.17 54.95 -30.29
C TYR A 166 1.95 55.91 -29.13
N ASP A 167 2.96 56.10 -28.27
CA ASP A 167 2.92 57.12 -27.23
C ASP A 167 3.57 58.42 -27.75
N PRO A 168 2.79 59.45 -28.13
CA PRO A 168 3.34 60.72 -28.59
C PRO A 168 4.02 61.54 -27.49
N ASN A 169 3.90 61.13 -26.21
CA ASN A 169 4.43 61.86 -25.06
C ASN A 169 5.69 61.21 -24.45
N SER A 170 6.10 60.04 -24.94
CA SER A 170 7.36 59.42 -24.53
C SER A 170 8.54 60.32 -24.92
N GLU A 171 9.36 60.71 -23.94
CA GLU A 171 10.53 61.57 -24.19
C GLU A 171 11.50 60.87 -25.14
N ILE A 172 11.64 61.40 -26.36
CA ILE A 172 12.61 60.93 -27.35
C ILE A 172 14.00 61.43 -26.91
N PRO A 173 14.97 60.55 -26.58
CA PRO A 173 16.28 60.99 -26.11
C PRO A 173 17.09 61.50 -27.30
N ALA A 174 17.51 62.76 -27.28
CA ALA A 174 18.46 63.25 -28.28
C ALA A 174 19.91 63.16 -27.77
N ARG A 175 20.88 63.11 -28.71
CA ARG A 175 22.31 62.87 -28.42
C ARG A 175 23.20 64.01 -28.91
N TRP A 176 24.29 64.24 -28.18
CA TRP A 176 25.43 65.10 -28.58
C TRP A 176 26.54 64.23 -29.18
N ILE A 177 27.08 64.58 -30.34
CA ILE A 177 28.29 63.95 -30.89
C ILE A 177 29.39 65.01 -31.00
N ASN A 178 30.57 64.70 -30.45
CA ASN A 178 31.81 65.45 -30.65
C ASN A 178 32.89 64.51 -31.16
N THR A 179 33.76 64.98 -32.06
CA THR A 179 35.25 64.94 -31.98
C THR A 179 35.92 65.33 -33.31
N PRO A 180 37.21 65.73 -33.34
CA PRO A 180 38.17 65.91 -32.23
C PRO A 180 38.51 67.41 -32.00
N GLN A 181 38.56 67.92 -30.76
CA GLN A 181 39.47 67.51 -29.68
C GLN A 181 38.76 67.42 -28.31
N ASN A 182 38.99 66.27 -27.64
CA ASN A 182 38.78 65.90 -26.23
C ASN A 182 37.33 65.83 -25.68
N ALA A 183 36.99 64.62 -25.22
CA ALA A 183 35.67 64.09 -24.87
C ALA A 183 35.07 64.60 -23.54
N HIS A 184 33.72 64.59 -23.45
CA HIS A 184 32.94 64.14 -22.28
C HIS A 184 31.50 63.79 -22.67
N HIS A 185 30.95 62.76 -22.01
CA HIS A 185 29.56 62.26 -22.08
C HIS A 185 28.67 62.93 -21.00
N GLY A 186 27.38 63.14 -21.28
CA GLY A 186 26.34 63.56 -20.31
C GLY A 186 25.02 64.01 -20.98
N PRO A 187 23.85 63.90 -20.30
CA PRO A 187 22.56 63.46 -20.86
C PRO A 187 21.69 64.62 -21.38
N THR A 188 20.74 64.34 -22.29
CA THR A 188 19.76 65.26 -22.91
C THR A 188 20.30 66.10 -24.09
N GLY A 189 20.14 65.56 -25.31
CA GLY A 189 20.58 66.19 -26.57
C GLY A 189 19.49 66.95 -27.32
N ARG A 190 19.93 67.82 -28.23
CA ARG A 190 19.25 68.43 -29.38
C ARG A 190 20.37 68.69 -30.39
N TYR A 191 20.19 68.44 -31.69
CA TYR A 191 21.26 68.72 -32.66
C TYR A 191 21.32 70.21 -33.01
N VAL A 192 22.48 70.83 -32.82
CA VAL A 192 22.83 72.16 -33.34
C VAL A 192 24.10 72.01 -34.17
N ILE A 193 24.03 72.38 -35.45
CA ILE A 193 25.13 72.29 -36.42
C ILE A 193 25.70 73.70 -36.58
N HIS A 194 26.94 73.90 -36.09
CA HIS A 194 27.71 75.14 -36.24
C HIS A 194 28.76 74.97 -37.35
N SER A 195 28.90 75.97 -38.23
CA SER A 195 30.14 76.15 -39.00
C SER A 195 31.06 77.09 -38.22
N GLU A 196 32.18 76.54 -37.74
CA GLU A 196 33.27 77.22 -37.01
C GLU A 196 32.94 77.81 -35.63
N ASP A 197 33.45 77.12 -34.60
CA ASP A 197 33.83 77.52 -33.24
C ASP A 197 33.10 78.71 -32.57
N THR A 198 32.28 78.44 -31.54
CA THR A 198 32.19 79.21 -30.27
C THR A 198 31.05 78.70 -29.39
N ARG A 199 31.36 78.24 -28.17
CA ARG A 199 30.41 77.73 -27.15
C ARG A 199 29.68 78.86 -26.39
N THR A 200 29.31 79.94 -27.07
CA THR A 200 28.75 81.15 -26.45
C THR A 200 27.37 81.45 -27.02
N ILE A 201 26.48 82.02 -26.21
CA ILE A 201 25.17 82.58 -26.63
C ILE A 201 25.37 83.81 -27.56
N ASP A 202 26.60 84.09 -27.96
CA ASP A 202 27.03 85.21 -28.78
C ASP A 202 27.54 84.68 -30.10
N CYS A 203 27.04 85.27 -31.18
CA CYS A 203 27.39 84.94 -32.55
C CYS A 203 27.85 86.21 -33.28
N THR A 204 28.41 86.07 -34.48
CA THR A 204 28.80 87.22 -35.32
C THR A 204 27.74 87.44 -36.39
N ASP A 205 27.31 88.70 -36.60
CA ASP A 205 26.32 89.05 -37.62
C ASP A 205 26.69 88.43 -38.99
N GLY A 206 25.75 87.68 -39.57
CA GLY A 206 25.95 86.92 -40.81
C GLY A 206 26.35 85.45 -40.63
N GLN A 207 26.67 84.98 -39.41
CA GLN A 207 26.82 83.54 -39.14
C GLN A 207 25.49 82.80 -39.29
N THR A 208 25.57 81.54 -39.76
CA THR A 208 24.40 80.65 -39.92
C THR A 208 24.52 79.40 -39.05
N ALA A 209 23.42 78.98 -38.44
CA ALA A 209 23.32 77.73 -37.70
C ALA A 209 22.16 76.87 -38.24
N TYR A 210 22.27 75.55 -38.09
CA TYR A 210 21.26 74.60 -38.55
C TYR A 210 20.77 73.72 -37.40
N PHE A 211 19.47 73.50 -37.37
CA PHE A 211 18.79 72.58 -36.47
C PHE A 211 18.28 71.40 -37.30
N TYR A 212 18.40 70.19 -36.76
CA TYR A 212 17.86 68.96 -37.35
C TYR A 212 17.22 68.13 -36.24
N ASN A 213 15.98 67.69 -36.45
CA ASN A 213 15.28 66.79 -35.54
C ASN A 213 14.93 65.50 -36.28
N ASN A 214 15.28 64.37 -35.66
CA ASN A 214 14.87 63.05 -36.09
C ASN A 214 13.55 62.68 -35.42
N LEU A 215 12.65 62.01 -36.13
CA LEU A 215 11.33 61.62 -35.62
C LEU A 215 11.25 60.13 -35.21
N ASP A 216 12.38 59.51 -34.89
CA ASP A 216 12.41 58.18 -34.24
C ASP A 216 11.42 58.11 -33.08
N PHE A 217 10.65 57.03 -33.03
CA PHE A 217 9.72 56.82 -31.92
C PHE A 217 9.93 55.49 -31.23
N PHE A 218 9.65 55.50 -29.93
CA PHE A 218 9.67 54.30 -29.11
C PHE A 218 8.24 53.81 -28.94
N ILE A 219 8.06 52.51 -29.11
CA ILE A 219 6.84 51.85 -28.70
C ILE A 219 7.19 51.09 -27.43
N THR A 220 6.55 51.47 -26.33
CA THR A 220 6.64 50.76 -25.07
C THR A 220 5.30 50.10 -24.82
N MET A 221 5.30 48.78 -24.68
CA MET A 221 4.15 48.06 -24.15
C MET A 221 4.47 47.63 -22.72
N THR A 222 3.50 47.80 -21.82
CA THR A 222 3.52 47.15 -20.52
C THR A 222 2.26 46.34 -20.38
N PHE A 223 2.40 45.06 -20.09
CA PHE A 223 1.27 44.15 -19.92
C PHE A 223 1.50 43.25 -18.72
N ASP A 224 0.39 42.94 -18.05
CA ASP A 224 0.41 42.01 -16.95
C ASP A 224 0.20 40.61 -17.51
N VAL A 225 1.08 39.69 -17.15
CA VAL A 225 0.96 38.28 -17.53
C VAL A 225 0.28 37.53 -16.40
N THR A 226 -0.87 36.94 -16.74
CA THR A 226 -1.49 35.91 -15.92
C THR A 226 -1.00 34.57 -16.45
N TRP A 227 -0.10 33.93 -15.72
CA TRP A 227 0.33 32.57 -16.02
C TRP A 227 -0.84 31.59 -15.83
N GLU A 228 -0.95 30.57 -16.69
CA GLU A 228 -2.00 29.55 -16.59
C GLU A 228 -1.93 28.85 -15.22
N ASP A 229 -3.11 28.45 -14.70
CA ASP A 229 -3.26 27.81 -13.39
C ASP A 229 -2.24 26.68 -13.21
N GLU A 230 -1.39 26.84 -12.22
CA GLU A 230 -0.33 25.91 -11.89
C GLU A 230 -0.89 24.52 -11.52
N GLU A 231 -0.27 23.45 -12.02
CA GLU A 231 -0.62 22.10 -11.60
C GLU A 231 -0.30 21.91 -10.11
N ASN A 232 -1.34 21.64 -9.32
CA ASN A 232 -1.21 21.34 -7.90
C ASN A 232 -0.39 20.06 -7.70
N GLY A 233 0.30 19.95 -6.56
CA GLY A 233 1.01 18.73 -6.17
C GLY A 233 0.10 17.50 -6.14
N THR A 234 0.59 16.40 -6.70
CA THR A 234 -0.05 15.06 -6.63
C THR A 234 0.97 13.98 -6.26
N SER A 235 0.50 12.76 -6.03
CA SER A 235 1.39 11.61 -5.85
C SER A 235 0.69 10.31 -6.22
N THR A 236 1.45 9.36 -6.73
CA THR A 236 1.03 7.97 -6.97
C THR A 236 1.84 7.07 -6.06
N GLY A 237 1.24 5.97 -5.59
CA GLY A 237 1.96 5.06 -4.71
C GLY A 237 1.06 4.14 -3.92
N GLU A 238 1.67 3.49 -2.93
CA GLU A 238 0.98 2.52 -2.10
C GLU A 238 1.51 2.52 -0.66
N ALA A 239 0.61 2.15 0.25
CA ALA A 239 0.97 1.78 1.59
C ALA A 239 0.23 0.49 1.95
N TYR A 240 0.92 -0.47 2.56
CA TYR A 240 0.29 -1.69 3.04
C TYR A 240 0.98 -2.25 4.27
N TRP A 241 0.24 -3.10 4.96
CA TRP A 241 0.82 -4.04 5.91
C TRP A 241 0.34 -5.45 5.57
N GLU A 242 1.16 -6.44 5.93
CA GLU A 242 0.82 -7.84 5.79
C GLU A 242 1.53 -8.72 6.82
N LEU A 243 0.98 -9.90 7.09
CA LEU A 243 1.64 -10.93 7.87
C LEU A 243 2.60 -11.73 6.99
N GLN A 244 3.86 -11.82 7.40
CA GLN A 244 4.88 -12.63 6.73
C GLN A 244 5.54 -13.60 7.70
N ARG A 245 5.87 -14.79 7.21
CA ARG A 245 6.63 -15.79 7.96
C ARG A 245 8.08 -15.84 7.47
N THR A 246 8.91 -14.98 8.05
CA THR A 246 10.35 -14.89 7.76
C THR A 246 11.14 -16.00 8.43
N ASN A 247 10.80 -16.35 9.67
CA ASN A 247 11.38 -17.45 10.42
C ASN A 247 10.35 -18.59 10.57
N PRO A 248 10.63 -19.81 10.09
CA PRO A 248 9.68 -20.91 10.19
C PRO A 248 9.40 -21.28 11.66
N ASN A 249 10.31 -21.09 12.60
CA ASN A 249 10.09 -21.49 14.00
C ASN A 249 9.33 -20.45 14.83
N ALA A 250 9.11 -19.25 14.31
CA ALA A 250 8.50 -18.12 15.03
C ALA A 250 7.08 -17.81 14.54
N PRO A 251 6.28 -17.07 15.32
CA PRO A 251 5.06 -16.46 14.82
C PRO A 251 5.32 -15.57 13.60
N SER A 252 4.29 -15.33 12.79
CA SER A 252 4.41 -14.34 11.70
C SER A 252 4.72 -12.94 12.22
N GLU A 253 5.50 -12.19 11.46
CA GLU A 253 5.80 -10.79 11.69
C GLU A 253 4.86 -9.92 10.86
N LEU A 254 4.63 -8.69 11.30
CA LEU A 254 3.98 -7.68 10.47
C LEU A 254 5.05 -7.02 9.61
N TYR A 255 4.90 -7.11 8.31
CA TYR A 255 5.66 -6.36 7.32
C TYR A 255 4.87 -5.11 6.94
N ALA A 256 5.48 -3.94 7.07
CA ALA A 256 4.92 -2.66 6.67
C ALA A 256 5.70 -2.09 5.50
N TYR A 257 4.99 -1.53 4.52
CA TYR A 257 5.55 -0.91 3.34
C TYR A 257 4.82 0.40 3.02
N SER A 258 5.56 1.43 2.62
CA SER A 258 5.02 2.68 2.10
C SER A 258 5.97 3.26 1.07
N ALA A 259 5.48 3.46 -0.16
CA ALA A 259 6.23 4.05 -1.26
C ALA A 259 5.31 4.97 -2.06
N PHE A 260 5.78 6.19 -2.30
CA PHE A 260 5.07 7.22 -3.03
C PHE A 260 6.05 7.93 -3.93
N GLU A 261 5.60 8.26 -5.14
CA GLU A 261 6.40 8.92 -6.16
C GLU A 261 5.98 10.39 -6.30
N VAL A 262 6.97 11.23 -6.57
CA VAL A 262 6.78 12.64 -6.94
C VAL A 262 6.66 12.71 -8.47
N PRO A 263 5.65 13.39 -9.01
CA PRO A 263 5.55 13.67 -10.45
C PRO A 263 6.51 14.81 -10.83
N TYR A 264 7.81 14.51 -10.91
CA TYR A 264 8.86 15.51 -11.17
C TYR A 264 8.64 16.30 -12.47
N GLU A 265 7.95 15.72 -13.44
CA GLU A 265 7.61 16.34 -14.73
C GLU A 265 6.56 17.46 -14.64
N LYS A 266 5.80 17.55 -13.54
CA LYS A 266 4.75 18.55 -13.34
C LYS A 266 5.24 19.84 -12.66
N HIS A 267 6.49 19.86 -12.19
CA HIS A 267 7.02 20.93 -11.36
C HIS A 267 8.36 21.43 -11.89
N VAL A 268 8.66 22.72 -11.69
CA VAL A 268 9.98 23.29 -12.04
C VAL A 268 11.07 22.69 -11.16
N ALA A 269 10.80 22.55 -9.86
CA ALA A 269 11.66 21.80 -8.96
C ALA A 269 10.91 21.27 -7.74
N VAL A 270 11.46 20.21 -7.15
CA VAL A 270 10.96 19.55 -5.95
C VAL A 270 12.09 19.33 -4.93
N ARG A 271 11.78 19.51 -3.64
CA ARG A 271 12.70 19.24 -2.53
C ARG A 271 11.96 18.73 -1.29
N ASN A 272 12.71 18.38 -0.26
CA ASN A 272 12.19 17.95 1.04
C ASN A 272 11.20 16.77 0.97
N GLU A 273 11.40 15.87 0.01
CA GLU A 273 10.65 14.63 -0.12
C GLU A 273 10.79 13.76 1.13
N GLU A 274 9.66 13.34 1.67
CA GLU A 274 9.64 12.59 2.92
C GLU A 274 8.47 11.63 3.04
N HIS A 275 8.81 10.38 3.38
CA HIS A 275 7.86 9.35 3.77
C HIS A 275 7.83 9.25 5.29
N THR A 276 6.63 9.03 5.84
CA THR A 276 6.42 8.76 7.26
C THR A 276 5.55 7.53 7.44
N VAL A 277 5.92 6.66 8.40
CA VAL A 277 5.10 5.54 8.83
C VAL A 277 5.13 5.46 10.35
N THR A 278 3.96 5.34 10.97
CA THR A 278 3.78 5.15 12.40
C THR A 278 2.89 3.94 12.67
N ILE A 279 3.42 2.95 13.40
CA ILE A 279 2.69 1.76 13.84
C ILE A 279 3.08 1.47 15.29
N ALA A 280 2.09 1.42 16.18
CA ALA A 280 2.31 1.26 17.62
C ALA A 280 3.35 2.27 18.15
N SER A 281 4.47 1.81 18.71
CA SER A 281 5.58 2.64 19.20
C SER A 281 6.61 3.01 18.13
N LYS A 282 6.54 2.40 16.94
CA LYS A 282 7.52 2.59 15.87
C LYS A 282 7.11 3.76 14.97
N HIS A 283 7.99 4.74 14.86
CA HIS A 283 7.87 5.88 13.96
C HIS A 283 9.11 5.95 13.07
N VAL A 284 8.91 5.98 11.75
CA VAL A 284 9.98 6.05 10.75
C VAL A 284 9.70 7.25 9.85
N ARG A 285 10.75 8.03 9.59
CA ARG A 285 10.76 9.23 8.74
C ARG A 285 12.04 9.20 7.92
N GLN A 286 11.94 9.16 6.60
CA GLN A 286 13.11 9.11 5.71
C GLN A 286 12.76 9.57 4.29
N LYS A 287 13.80 9.82 3.49
CA LYS A 287 13.67 10.01 2.05
C LYS A 287 13.50 8.64 1.36
N GLY A 288 12.47 8.51 0.53
CA GLY A 288 12.18 7.29 -0.23
C GLY A 288 11.44 6.20 0.58
N PRO A 289 11.16 5.04 -0.04
CA PRO A 289 10.27 4.03 0.49
C PRO A 289 10.63 3.54 1.90
N ILE A 290 9.61 3.41 2.76
CA ILE A 290 9.74 2.81 4.09
C ILE A 290 9.32 1.35 4.01
N GLN A 291 10.19 0.46 4.51
CA GLN A 291 9.88 -0.95 4.70
C GLN A 291 10.48 -1.48 5.99
N PHE A 292 9.72 -2.26 6.76
CA PHE A 292 10.25 -2.94 7.95
C PHE A 292 9.35 -4.08 8.44
N HIS A 293 9.95 -4.98 9.20
CA HIS A 293 9.24 -5.98 10.01
C HIS A 293 9.10 -5.52 11.47
N MET A 294 8.05 -5.99 12.13
CA MET A 294 7.85 -5.85 13.57
C MET A 294 7.01 -7.01 14.12
N ASN A 295 6.96 -7.14 15.44
CA ASN A 295 6.08 -8.10 16.09
C ASN A 295 4.61 -7.75 15.79
N ALA A 296 3.90 -8.68 15.15
CA ALA A 296 2.49 -8.47 14.80
C ALA A 296 1.59 -8.27 16.04
N GLN A 297 1.89 -8.92 17.18
CA GLN A 297 1.12 -8.70 18.41
C GLN A 297 1.22 -7.26 18.94
N GLU A 298 2.37 -6.61 18.78
CA GLU A 298 2.55 -5.21 19.21
C GLU A 298 1.74 -4.23 18.35
N ALA A 299 1.52 -4.58 17.07
CA ALA A 299 0.76 -3.78 16.12
C ALA A 299 -0.74 -4.13 16.10
N LYS A 300 -1.17 -5.17 16.81
CA LYS A 300 -2.55 -5.65 16.76
C LYS A 300 -3.52 -4.63 17.33
N GLY A 301 -4.56 -4.30 16.57
CA GLY A 301 -5.62 -3.37 16.98
C GLY A 301 -5.24 -1.89 16.91
N VAL A 302 -4.01 -1.55 16.50
CA VAL A 302 -3.63 -0.18 16.15
C VAL A 302 -3.71 0.04 14.65
N SER A 303 -3.62 1.30 14.20
CA SER A 303 -3.55 1.61 12.78
C SER A 303 -2.12 1.93 12.37
N MET A 304 -1.73 1.46 11.18
CA MET A 304 -0.59 2.00 10.45
C MET A 304 -0.97 3.34 9.86
N LYS A 305 -0.45 4.41 10.44
CA LYS A 305 -0.54 5.75 9.85
C LYS A 305 0.63 5.93 8.90
N TYR A 306 0.38 6.41 7.71
CA TYR A 306 1.42 6.73 6.73
C TYR A 306 1.20 8.13 6.19
N GLY A 307 2.27 8.76 5.74
CA GLY A 307 2.21 10.05 5.09
C GLY A 307 3.36 10.23 4.12
N PHE A 308 3.14 11.11 3.16
CA PHE A 308 4.10 11.49 2.16
C PHE A 308 3.97 12.98 1.88
N GLY A 309 5.08 13.71 1.82
CA GLY A 309 5.06 15.12 1.50
C GLY A 309 6.32 15.56 0.78
N TYR A 310 6.19 16.66 0.04
CA TYR A 310 7.29 17.33 -0.63
C TYR A 310 6.95 18.81 -0.84
N GLU A 311 7.99 19.64 -0.98
CA GLU A 311 7.87 21.03 -1.40
C GLU A 311 8.12 21.10 -2.91
N TYR A 312 7.27 21.81 -3.64
CA TYR A 312 7.46 22.08 -5.06
C TYR A 312 7.34 23.56 -5.36
N THR A 313 7.92 23.98 -6.47
CA THR A 313 7.62 25.27 -7.09
C THR A 313 7.37 25.04 -8.58
N ASN A 314 6.36 25.72 -9.11
CA ASN A 314 6.08 25.74 -10.54
C ASN A 314 6.64 27.02 -11.19
N LYS A 315 7.41 27.82 -10.44
CA LYS A 315 7.98 29.09 -10.88
C LYS A 315 9.50 29.06 -10.92
N GLU A 316 10.04 29.64 -11.98
CA GLU A 316 11.44 30.08 -12.03
C GLU A 316 11.54 31.49 -11.42
N ILE A 317 12.73 31.90 -10.97
CA ILE A 317 12.96 33.25 -10.39
C ILE A 317 12.61 34.35 -11.39
N GLY A 318 12.80 34.09 -12.69
CA GLY A 318 12.44 35.00 -13.76
C GLY A 318 13.45 36.15 -13.89
N TRP A 319 12.97 37.35 -14.23
CA TRP A 319 13.84 38.50 -14.48
C TRP A 319 14.41 39.10 -13.21
N VAL A 320 15.74 39.08 -13.09
CA VAL A 320 16.47 39.75 -12.01
C VAL A 320 17.22 40.94 -12.60
N CYS A 321 16.75 42.13 -12.28
CA CYS A 321 17.41 43.36 -12.71
C CYS A 321 18.30 43.93 -11.60
N THR A 322 19.54 44.25 -11.94
CA THR A 322 20.50 44.90 -11.05
C THR A 322 20.87 46.28 -11.60
N GLY A 323 21.09 47.25 -10.71
CA GLY A 323 21.32 48.65 -11.09
C GLY A 323 20.04 49.51 -11.09
N SER A 324 20.14 50.74 -11.59
CA SER A 324 19.01 51.68 -11.68
C SER A 324 19.15 52.61 -12.88
N GLY A 325 18.06 52.92 -13.57
CA GLY A 325 18.07 53.81 -14.73
C GLY A 325 18.70 53.16 -15.97
N GLU A 326 19.50 53.91 -16.73
CA GLU A 326 20.13 53.43 -17.99
C GLU A 326 21.19 52.33 -17.78
N GLU A 327 21.66 52.12 -16.54
CA GLU A 327 22.62 51.06 -16.18
C GLU A 327 21.93 49.79 -15.66
N GLN A 328 20.60 49.72 -15.71
CA GLN A 328 19.85 48.53 -15.28
C GLN A 328 20.10 47.38 -16.25
N THR A 329 20.76 46.33 -15.77
CA THR A 329 20.96 45.08 -16.50
C THR A 329 20.01 44.03 -15.94
N CYS A 330 19.16 43.48 -16.80
CA CYS A 330 18.24 42.40 -16.45
C CYS A 330 18.75 41.09 -17.06
N GLU A 331 18.90 40.07 -16.22
CA GLU A 331 19.22 38.71 -16.65
C GLU A 331 18.06 37.80 -16.22
N TYR A 332 17.76 36.81 -17.05
CA TYR A 332 16.74 35.82 -16.73
C TYR A 332 17.38 34.68 -15.93
N ASP A 333 16.87 34.44 -14.72
CA ASP A 333 17.29 33.34 -13.86
C ASP A 333 16.27 32.21 -13.91
N SER A 334 16.65 31.14 -14.62
CA SER A 334 15.85 29.91 -14.73
C SER A 334 15.94 29.02 -13.49
N SER A 335 16.58 29.48 -12.41
CA SER A 335 16.61 28.74 -11.16
C SER A 335 15.21 28.69 -10.54
N PRO A 336 14.86 27.63 -9.80
CA PRO A 336 13.54 27.52 -9.18
C PRO A 336 13.33 28.61 -8.11
N ASP A 337 12.18 29.29 -8.14
CA ASP A 337 11.81 30.27 -7.11
C ASP A 337 11.20 29.58 -5.89
N TRP A 338 12.03 29.29 -4.91
CA TRP A 338 11.61 28.70 -3.64
C TRP A 338 10.83 29.67 -2.72
N ARG A 339 10.70 30.95 -3.06
CA ARG A 339 9.83 31.89 -2.32
C ARG A 339 8.36 31.67 -2.68
N ALA A 340 8.09 31.11 -3.86
CA ALA A 340 6.78 30.70 -4.33
C ALA A 340 6.50 29.20 -4.09
N ALA A 341 7.26 28.57 -3.19
CA ALA A 341 7.12 27.14 -2.93
C ALA A 341 5.75 26.81 -2.29
N GLU A 342 5.17 25.72 -2.75
CA GLU A 342 3.97 25.10 -2.18
C GLU A 342 4.31 23.73 -1.57
N GLU A 343 3.49 23.30 -0.61
CA GLU A 343 3.66 22.01 0.07
C GLU A 343 2.55 21.04 -0.35
N PHE A 344 2.95 19.87 -0.85
CA PHE A 344 2.06 18.73 -1.00
C PHE A 344 2.17 17.82 0.22
N ASN A 345 1.02 17.40 0.77
CA ASN A 345 0.96 16.44 1.85
C ASN A 345 -0.18 15.43 1.64
N LEU A 346 0.17 14.16 1.72
CA LEU A 346 -0.73 13.02 1.68
C LEU A 346 -0.63 12.28 3.02
N ALA A 347 -1.78 11.91 3.58
CA ALA A 347 -1.83 11.12 4.80
C ALA A 347 -2.94 10.08 4.73
N GLY A 348 -2.66 8.90 5.27
CA GLY A 348 -3.63 7.83 5.37
C GLY A 348 -3.42 6.95 6.59
N SER A 349 -4.37 6.05 6.79
CA SER A 349 -4.41 5.18 7.96
C SER A 349 -5.04 3.84 7.59
N ILE A 350 -4.29 2.76 7.80
CA ILE A 350 -4.73 1.39 7.55
C ILE A 350 -4.86 0.68 8.91
N PRO A 351 -6.04 0.16 9.29
CA PRO A 351 -6.18 -0.57 10.54
C PRO A 351 -5.38 -1.88 10.48
N VAL A 352 -4.68 -2.26 11.55
CA VAL A 352 -4.01 -3.55 11.70
C VAL A 352 -4.90 -4.47 12.52
N ASP A 353 -5.85 -5.12 11.86
CA ASP A 353 -6.93 -5.89 12.47
C ASP A 353 -6.81 -7.41 12.28
N HIS A 354 -5.58 -7.89 12.07
CA HIS A 354 -5.30 -9.32 12.02
C HIS A 354 -5.69 -10.04 13.32
N LYS A 355 -6.01 -11.32 13.20
CA LYS A 355 -6.43 -12.16 14.34
C LYS A 355 -5.30 -13.00 14.93
N GLN A 356 -4.04 -12.56 14.73
CA GLN A 356 -2.93 -13.39 15.14
C GLN A 356 -3.01 -13.83 16.61
N GLY A 357 -2.87 -15.12 16.88
CA GLY A 357 -2.93 -15.73 18.21
C GLY A 357 -4.31 -15.75 18.88
N ASP A 358 -5.37 -15.29 18.20
CA ASP A 358 -6.73 -15.34 18.75
C ASP A 358 -7.27 -16.76 18.81
N THR A 359 -8.20 -16.96 19.74
CA THR A 359 -9.00 -18.18 19.82
C THR A 359 -10.34 -17.99 19.12
N ILE A 360 -10.57 -18.80 18.09
CA ILE A 360 -11.82 -18.86 17.33
C ILE A 360 -12.62 -20.05 17.84
N ARG A 361 -13.72 -19.78 18.55
CA ARG A 361 -14.64 -20.79 19.05
C ARG A 361 -15.85 -20.87 18.15
N LYS A 362 -16.13 -22.05 17.62
CA LYS A 362 -17.28 -22.33 16.76
C LYS A 362 -17.92 -23.65 17.18
N ASP A 363 -19.15 -23.89 16.77
CA ASP A 363 -19.83 -25.14 17.09
C ASP A 363 -19.27 -26.30 16.23
N THR A 364 -18.96 -26.02 14.96
CA THR A 364 -18.54 -27.05 13.99
C THR A 364 -17.32 -26.63 13.16
N ILE A 365 -16.64 -27.60 12.52
CA ILE A 365 -15.55 -27.29 11.58
C ILE A 365 -16.06 -26.52 10.34
N GLU A 366 -17.30 -26.75 9.91
CA GLU A 366 -17.92 -26.03 8.80
C GLU A 366 -18.02 -24.53 9.09
N ASP A 367 -18.36 -24.17 10.33
CA ASP A 367 -18.43 -22.78 10.76
C ASP A 367 -17.06 -22.11 10.85
N VAL A 368 -16.00 -22.89 11.15
CA VAL A 368 -14.62 -22.40 11.13
C VAL A 368 -14.18 -22.08 9.71
N VAL A 369 -14.38 -23.01 8.77
CA VAL A 369 -13.90 -22.85 7.38
C VAL A 369 -14.75 -21.88 6.55
N ALA A 370 -15.91 -21.45 7.06
CA ALA A 370 -16.69 -20.37 6.45
C ALA A 370 -16.07 -18.98 6.68
N GLU A 371 -15.17 -18.84 7.65
CA GLU A 371 -14.57 -17.57 8.05
C GLU A 371 -13.37 -17.18 7.17
N LYS A 372 -13.12 -15.87 7.10
CA LYS A 372 -11.94 -15.30 6.44
C LYS A 372 -11.19 -14.42 7.42
N PHE A 373 -9.88 -14.59 7.48
CA PHE A 373 -9.05 -13.89 8.47
C PHE A 373 -8.14 -12.89 7.76
N VAL A 374 -8.13 -11.65 8.23
CA VAL A 374 -7.33 -10.59 7.61
C VAL A 374 -5.85 -10.86 7.86
N VAL A 375 -5.08 -10.92 6.77
CA VAL A 375 -3.61 -11.07 6.80
C VAL A 375 -2.89 -9.88 6.18
N GLY A 376 -3.60 -8.93 5.58
CA GLY A 376 -3.02 -7.70 5.06
C GLY A 376 -4.06 -6.71 4.57
N ARG A 377 -3.65 -5.46 4.43
CA ARG A 377 -4.46 -4.38 3.86
C ARG A 377 -3.58 -3.41 3.11
N GLN A 378 -4.10 -2.85 2.02
CA GLN A 378 -3.39 -1.95 1.13
C GLN A 378 -4.26 -0.73 0.81
N ASP A 379 -3.65 0.44 0.80
CA ASP A 379 -4.16 1.65 0.19
C ASP A 379 -3.31 1.95 -1.05
N LEU A 380 -3.95 2.01 -2.21
CA LEU A 380 -3.36 2.45 -3.48
C LEU A 380 -3.81 3.88 -3.75
N TRP A 381 -2.86 4.74 -4.05
CA TRP A 381 -3.09 6.13 -4.41
C TRP A 381 -2.75 6.37 -5.87
N ASN A 382 -3.68 7.01 -6.56
CA ASN A 382 -3.47 7.53 -7.90
C ASN A 382 -3.91 8.99 -7.91
N ASP A 383 -2.93 9.89 -7.91
CA ASP A 383 -3.10 11.30 -7.60
C ASP A 383 -3.88 11.50 -6.27
N SER A 384 -5.00 12.21 -6.31
CA SER A 384 -5.84 12.50 -5.14
C SER A 384 -6.82 11.37 -4.80
N SER A 385 -6.87 10.29 -5.59
CA SER A 385 -7.82 9.19 -5.43
C SER A 385 -7.20 8.01 -4.68
N LYS A 386 -7.95 7.46 -3.72
CA LYS A 386 -7.52 6.33 -2.89
C LYS A 386 -8.42 5.12 -3.08
N THR A 387 -7.83 3.95 -3.33
CA THR A 387 -8.51 2.66 -3.35
C THR A 387 -7.95 1.76 -2.26
N SER A 388 -8.81 1.19 -1.42
CA SER A 388 -8.40 0.29 -0.34
C SER A 388 -8.78 -1.16 -0.63
N LYS A 389 -7.88 -2.11 -0.31
CA LYS A 389 -8.11 -3.55 -0.45
C LYS A 389 -7.75 -4.30 0.83
N VAL A 390 -8.52 -5.34 1.14
CA VAL A 390 -8.30 -6.24 2.29
C VAL A 390 -7.91 -7.61 1.76
N PHE A 391 -6.92 -8.22 2.38
CA PHE A 391 -6.34 -9.50 2.01
C PHE A 391 -6.57 -10.51 3.11
N HIS A 392 -6.88 -11.74 2.71
CA HIS A 392 -7.35 -12.77 3.62
C HIS A 392 -6.62 -14.09 3.45
N GLU A 393 -6.49 -14.81 4.56
CA GLU A 393 -6.34 -16.25 4.57
C GLU A 393 -7.68 -16.93 4.86
N GLU A 394 -7.90 -18.08 4.26
CA GLU A 394 -9.13 -18.87 4.41
C GLU A 394 -8.84 -20.36 4.31
N TRP A 395 -9.69 -21.15 4.95
CA TRP A 395 -9.70 -22.61 4.83
C TRP A 395 -10.97 -23.04 4.12
N SER A 396 -10.94 -24.17 3.45
CA SER A 396 -12.13 -24.83 2.94
C SER A 396 -11.99 -26.34 3.08
N LYS A 397 -13.10 -27.08 3.05
CA LYS A 397 -13.01 -28.54 2.98
C LYS A 397 -12.49 -28.94 1.60
N ALA A 398 -11.48 -29.80 1.58
CA ALA A 398 -11.06 -30.42 0.32
C ALA A 398 -12.20 -31.26 -0.27
N SER A 399 -12.23 -31.44 -1.60
CA SER A 399 -13.25 -32.25 -2.27
C SER A 399 -13.24 -33.72 -1.84
N SER A 400 -12.10 -34.22 -1.33
CA SER A 400 -11.96 -35.55 -0.74
C SER A 400 -12.49 -35.67 0.69
N ASN A 401 -12.83 -34.56 1.34
CA ASN A 401 -13.20 -34.57 2.76
C ASN A 401 -14.61 -35.15 2.95
N THR A 402 -14.68 -36.30 3.64
CA THR A 402 -15.91 -37.01 3.96
C THR A 402 -16.34 -36.86 5.43
N ASN A 403 -15.56 -36.12 6.23
CA ASN A 403 -15.87 -35.91 7.64
C ASN A 403 -17.01 -34.91 7.82
N LYS A 404 -17.87 -35.24 8.78
CA LYS A 404 -19.07 -34.51 9.17
C LYS A 404 -18.87 -33.99 10.59
N SER A 405 -19.66 -33.00 10.98
CA SER A 405 -19.68 -32.55 12.39
C SER A 405 -20.70 -33.28 13.25
N ARG A 406 -21.62 -34.03 12.64
CA ARG A 406 -22.61 -34.87 13.34
C ARG A 406 -22.63 -36.29 12.80
N TYR A 407 -22.61 -37.26 13.70
CA TYR A 407 -22.67 -38.69 13.39
C TYR A 407 -23.84 -39.36 14.10
N GLU A 408 -24.67 -40.07 13.34
CA GLU A 408 -25.74 -40.92 13.88
C GLU A 408 -25.33 -42.37 13.63
N LEU A 409 -24.97 -43.07 14.72
CA LEU A 409 -24.45 -44.43 14.66
C LEU A 409 -25.55 -45.42 15.04
N LYS A 410 -25.51 -46.62 14.46
CA LYS A 410 -26.38 -47.70 14.92
C LYS A 410 -25.96 -48.23 16.29
N THR A 411 -24.67 -48.11 16.60
CA THR A 411 -24.08 -48.65 17.83
C THR A 411 -22.73 -48.03 18.14
N GLN A 412 -22.13 -48.38 19.29
CA GLN A 412 -20.77 -48.02 19.71
C GLN A 412 -19.75 -48.58 18.70
N SER A 413 -19.45 -47.77 17.70
CA SER A 413 -18.57 -48.11 16.58
C SER A 413 -17.43 -47.09 16.52
N THR A 414 -16.87 -46.82 15.33
CA THR A 414 -15.72 -45.92 15.21
C THR A 414 -16.11 -44.53 14.74
N LEU A 415 -15.45 -43.52 15.29
CA LEU A 415 -15.54 -42.12 14.87
C LEU A 415 -14.21 -41.62 14.29
N PRO A 416 -14.24 -40.75 13.27
CA PRO A 416 -13.04 -40.08 12.82
C PRO A 416 -12.61 -39.01 13.83
N ILE A 417 -11.34 -39.06 14.23
CA ILE A 417 -10.71 -38.09 15.13
C ILE A 417 -10.37 -36.79 14.40
N LEU A 418 -9.95 -36.92 13.13
CA LEU A 418 -9.41 -35.82 12.35
C LEU A 418 -10.53 -34.90 11.81
N PRO A 419 -10.29 -33.60 11.62
CA PRO A 419 -11.23 -32.68 10.94
C PRO A 419 -11.44 -33.00 9.45
N GLY A 420 -10.67 -33.96 8.91
CA GLY A 420 -10.61 -34.32 7.50
C GLY A 420 -9.63 -33.45 6.73
N ASP A 421 -9.55 -33.67 5.41
CA ASP A 421 -8.69 -32.91 4.52
C ASP A 421 -9.21 -31.48 4.34
N LEU A 422 -8.37 -30.48 4.60
CA LEU A 422 -8.67 -29.07 4.37
C LEU A 422 -7.77 -28.52 3.25
N GLU A 423 -8.23 -27.45 2.61
CA GLU A 423 -7.45 -26.65 1.67
C GLU A 423 -7.29 -25.25 2.27
N TYR A 424 -6.05 -24.78 2.36
CA TYR A 424 -5.70 -23.44 2.83
C TYR A 424 -5.38 -22.54 1.64
N GLN A 425 -5.86 -21.30 1.68
CA GLN A 425 -5.62 -20.31 0.63
C GLN A 425 -5.23 -18.97 1.21
N VAL A 426 -4.31 -18.27 0.54
CA VAL A 426 -3.83 -16.96 0.98
C VAL A 426 -3.44 -16.05 -0.18
N GLU A 427 -3.66 -14.76 0.02
CA GLU A 427 -3.22 -13.65 -0.81
C GLU A 427 -2.64 -12.57 0.11
N VAL A 428 -1.56 -11.91 -0.29
CA VAL A 428 -0.95 -10.81 0.46
C VAL A 428 -0.62 -9.64 -0.48
N PRO A 429 -0.70 -8.37 -0.01
CA PRO A 429 -0.43 -7.16 -0.79
C PRO A 429 0.85 -7.16 -1.63
N SER A 430 1.96 -7.65 -1.07
CA SER A 430 3.29 -7.61 -1.69
C SER A 430 3.47 -8.60 -2.84
N ASP A 431 2.46 -9.44 -3.12
CA ASP A 431 2.55 -10.57 -4.02
C ASP A 431 3.57 -11.67 -3.63
N ALA A 432 4.19 -11.60 -2.45
CA ALA A 432 5.15 -12.61 -1.98
C ALA A 432 4.59 -14.03 -1.95
N HIS A 433 3.26 -14.19 -1.84
CA HIS A 433 2.59 -15.48 -1.92
C HIS A 433 2.79 -16.19 -3.28
N LYS A 434 3.12 -15.46 -4.35
CA LYS A 434 3.38 -16.00 -5.69
C LYS A 434 4.74 -16.72 -5.80
N ASP A 435 5.67 -16.46 -4.89
CA ASP A 435 7.04 -17.01 -4.96
C ASP A 435 7.09 -18.47 -4.53
N ALA A 436 7.63 -19.39 -5.33
CA ALA A 436 7.63 -20.84 -5.06
C ALA A 436 8.09 -21.26 -3.63
N GLY A 437 8.90 -20.45 -2.94
CA GLY A 437 9.34 -20.70 -1.56
C GLY A 437 8.44 -20.16 -0.44
N TYR A 438 7.26 -19.60 -0.73
CA TYR A 438 6.38 -18.95 0.25
C TYR A 438 5.96 -19.90 1.37
N ARG A 439 6.20 -19.48 2.62
CA ARG A 439 5.93 -20.29 3.80
C ARG A 439 4.78 -19.71 4.59
N VAL A 440 3.81 -20.55 4.89
CA VAL A 440 2.62 -20.17 5.65
C VAL A 440 2.52 -20.90 6.97
N LEU A 441 3.42 -21.86 7.21
CA LEU A 441 3.35 -22.76 8.35
C LEU A 441 4.57 -22.60 9.26
N ARG A 442 4.30 -22.62 10.56
CA ARG A 442 5.31 -22.57 11.61
C ARG A 442 5.91 -23.96 11.81
N SER A 443 7.22 -24.14 11.74
CA SER A 443 7.93 -25.43 11.73
C SER A 443 7.87 -26.23 13.03
N VAL A 444 7.57 -25.63 14.20
CA VAL A 444 7.12 -26.41 15.38
C VAL A 444 5.77 -27.12 15.16
N LEU A 445 5.22 -26.91 13.96
CA LEU A 445 4.02 -27.40 13.35
C LEU A 445 2.73 -26.99 14.08
N THR A 446 1.74 -26.67 13.27
CA THR A 446 0.35 -26.61 13.72
C THR A 446 0.00 -27.95 14.36
N ASN A 447 -0.51 -27.91 15.58
CA ASN A 447 -0.83 -29.11 16.34
C ASN A 447 -2.19 -28.93 16.99
N GLY A 448 -2.65 -29.94 17.69
CA GLY A 448 -3.92 -29.89 18.35
C GLY A 448 -4.13 -31.09 19.25
N HIS A 449 -5.32 -31.13 19.83
CA HIS A 449 -5.79 -32.29 20.58
C HIS A 449 -7.27 -32.49 20.27
N TYR A 450 -7.66 -33.76 20.22
CA TYR A 450 -9.03 -34.21 20.22
C TYR A 450 -9.37 -34.71 21.62
N TYR A 451 -10.45 -34.20 22.19
CA TYR A 451 -10.93 -34.50 23.53
C TYR A 451 -12.22 -35.30 23.39
N PRO A 452 -12.13 -36.64 23.40
CA PRO A 452 -13.30 -37.48 23.38
C PRO A 452 -14.02 -37.43 24.73
N VAL A 453 -15.34 -37.65 24.72
CA VAL A 453 -16.14 -37.75 25.96
C VAL A 453 -15.65 -38.90 26.85
N ASP A 454 -15.28 -40.02 26.24
CA ASP A 454 -14.70 -41.17 26.93
C ASP A 454 -13.72 -41.90 26.00
N VAL A 455 -12.91 -42.82 26.51
CA VAL A 455 -12.07 -43.72 25.71
C VAL A 455 -12.17 -45.15 26.24
N ASP A 456 -11.80 -46.11 25.40
CA ASP A 456 -11.71 -47.51 25.83
C ASP A 456 -10.84 -47.64 27.09
N ASP A 457 -11.25 -48.54 27.99
CA ASP A 457 -10.52 -48.81 29.24
C ASP A 457 -9.03 -49.09 29.02
N SER A 458 -8.67 -49.73 27.90
CA SER A 458 -7.27 -49.99 27.50
C SER A 458 -6.47 -48.73 27.16
N LEU A 459 -7.14 -47.63 26.80
CA LEU A 459 -6.54 -46.37 26.37
C LEU A 459 -6.58 -45.28 27.47
N LYS A 460 -7.47 -45.38 28.47
CA LYS A 460 -7.67 -44.34 29.51
C LYS A 460 -6.38 -43.86 30.17
N ALA A 461 -5.47 -44.78 30.53
CA ALA A 461 -4.20 -44.43 31.16
C ALA A 461 -3.19 -43.79 30.20
N GLU A 462 -3.19 -44.21 28.93
CA GLU A 462 -2.28 -43.70 27.91
C GLU A 462 -2.66 -42.28 27.46
N TYR A 463 -3.96 -42.01 27.33
CA TYR A 463 -4.51 -40.76 26.82
C TYR A 463 -5.15 -39.87 27.90
N ALA A 464 -4.87 -40.13 29.18
CA ALA A 464 -5.29 -39.25 30.27
C ALA A 464 -4.87 -37.81 29.98
N ASN A 465 -5.79 -36.86 30.15
CA ASN A 465 -5.55 -35.47 29.80
C ASN A 465 -4.46 -34.85 30.69
N ASN A 466 -3.26 -34.80 30.14
CA ASN A 466 -2.12 -34.08 30.70
C ASN A 466 -1.89 -32.74 29.99
N THR A 467 -2.85 -32.30 29.18
CA THR A 467 -2.82 -30.98 28.56
C THR A 467 -3.20 -29.92 29.59
N GLY A 468 -2.78 -28.67 29.36
CA GLY A 468 -3.22 -27.54 30.19
C GLY A 468 -4.68 -27.13 29.98
N GLU A 469 -5.48 -27.86 29.18
CA GLU A 469 -6.87 -27.52 28.90
C GLU A 469 -7.79 -28.22 29.92
N PRO A 470 -8.48 -27.45 30.80
CA PRO A 470 -9.34 -28.02 31.84
C PRO A 470 -10.67 -28.52 31.28
N GLY A 471 -11.32 -29.42 32.01
CA GLY A 471 -12.69 -29.87 31.69
C GLY A 471 -12.81 -31.07 30.75
N TYR A 472 -11.69 -31.72 30.41
CA TYR A 472 -11.65 -32.95 29.63
C TYR A 472 -10.83 -34.00 30.36
N ASP A 473 -11.28 -35.26 30.32
CA ASP A 473 -10.60 -36.38 30.97
C ASP A 473 -9.50 -36.99 30.11
N TYR A 474 -9.64 -36.88 28.78
CA TYR A 474 -8.74 -37.51 27.81
C TYR A 474 -8.33 -36.54 26.70
N ALA A 475 -7.13 -36.73 26.16
CA ALA A 475 -6.61 -35.91 25.06
C ALA A 475 -5.77 -36.76 24.08
N ILE A 476 -6.25 -36.86 22.84
CA ILE A 476 -5.55 -37.53 21.74
C ILE A 476 -4.80 -36.47 20.91
N PRO A 477 -3.48 -36.59 20.69
CA PRO A 477 -2.70 -35.57 20.00
C PRO A 477 -3.01 -35.53 18.51
N LEU A 478 -3.05 -34.31 17.97
CA LEU A 478 -3.17 -34.02 16.54
C LEU A 478 -1.93 -33.28 16.05
N GLN A 479 -1.44 -33.66 14.88
CA GLN A 479 -0.25 -33.07 14.28
C GLN A 479 -0.46 -32.80 12.80
N GLN A 480 -0.29 -31.54 12.38
CA GLN A 480 -0.32 -31.19 10.96
C GLN A 480 0.84 -31.88 10.22
N SER A 481 0.55 -32.53 9.09
CA SER A 481 1.53 -33.18 8.21
C SER A 481 2.09 -32.17 7.20
N VAL A 482 3.30 -32.37 6.65
CA VAL A 482 3.89 -31.47 5.63
C VAL A 482 2.86 -30.96 4.61
N MET A 483 2.75 -29.64 4.49
CA MET A 483 1.84 -29.03 3.51
C MET A 483 2.30 -29.34 2.10
N ASN A 484 1.37 -29.78 1.27
CA ASN A 484 1.61 -29.89 -0.15
C ASN A 484 1.14 -28.61 -0.84
N ASP A 485 2.08 -27.90 -1.47
CA ASP A 485 1.78 -26.70 -2.25
C ASP A 485 1.09 -27.06 -3.57
N LYS A 486 -0.10 -26.49 -3.79
CA LYS A 486 -0.88 -26.67 -5.03
C LYS A 486 -0.62 -25.57 -6.05
N GLY A 487 0.24 -24.60 -5.72
CA GLY A 487 0.52 -23.45 -6.55
C GLY A 487 -0.62 -22.44 -6.55
N MET A 488 -0.67 -21.63 -7.60
CA MET A 488 -1.62 -20.53 -7.73
C MET A 488 -2.98 -20.98 -8.28
N SER A 489 -4.05 -20.43 -7.72
CA SER A 489 -5.41 -20.54 -8.23
C SER A 489 -6.05 -19.16 -8.23
N GLY A 490 -6.15 -18.56 -9.42
CA GLY A 490 -6.40 -17.12 -9.54
C GLY A 490 -5.29 -16.32 -8.85
N ASN A 491 -5.68 -15.39 -7.98
CA ASN A 491 -4.74 -14.55 -7.21
C ASN A 491 -4.35 -15.15 -5.86
N LYS A 492 -4.77 -16.38 -5.54
CA LYS A 492 -4.45 -17.00 -4.24
C LYS A 492 -3.52 -18.18 -4.43
N ARG A 493 -2.60 -18.37 -3.49
CA ARG A 493 -1.86 -19.62 -3.40
C ARG A 493 -2.60 -20.63 -2.54
N LYS A 494 -2.59 -21.89 -2.96
CA LYS A 494 -3.31 -22.98 -2.31
C LYS A 494 -2.37 -24.03 -1.74
N PHE A 495 -2.74 -24.59 -0.60
CA PHE A 495 -2.00 -25.68 0.03
C PHE A 495 -2.96 -26.74 0.60
N ASP A 496 -2.57 -28.02 0.53
CA ASP A 496 -3.24 -29.08 1.30
C ASP A 496 -2.92 -28.91 2.79
N TRP A 497 -3.97 -28.94 3.62
CA TRP A 497 -3.88 -28.83 5.06
C TRP A 497 -4.46 -30.09 5.70
N LYS A 498 -3.59 -31.01 6.12
CA LYS A 498 -3.96 -32.31 6.69
C LYS A 498 -3.38 -32.48 8.08
N TYR A 499 -4.16 -33.11 8.95
CA TYR A 499 -3.73 -33.51 10.29
C TYR A 499 -3.60 -35.02 10.38
N GLU A 500 -2.70 -35.45 11.23
CA GLU A 500 -2.44 -36.82 11.62
C GLU A 500 -2.69 -36.97 13.12
N THR A 501 -3.03 -38.18 13.55
CA THR A 501 -3.27 -38.57 14.94
C THR A 501 -2.47 -39.83 15.22
N ASP A 502 -2.43 -40.25 16.47
CA ASP A 502 -1.93 -41.56 16.85
C ASP A 502 -2.72 -42.70 16.19
N LEU A 503 -2.09 -43.86 16.03
CA LEU A 503 -2.68 -45.04 15.40
C LEU A 503 -3.24 -45.96 16.48
N PHE A 504 -4.51 -46.35 16.33
CA PHE A 504 -5.22 -47.21 17.26
C PHE A 504 -5.28 -48.64 16.70
N PHE A 505 -4.44 -49.50 17.25
CA PHE A 505 -4.42 -50.92 16.92
C PHE A 505 -5.48 -51.65 17.72
N THR A 506 -6.50 -52.15 17.03
CA THR A 506 -7.61 -52.90 17.64
C THR A 506 -7.48 -54.37 17.31
N THR A 507 -7.54 -55.19 18.34
CA THR A 507 -7.52 -56.65 18.22
C THR A 507 -8.88 -57.17 17.75
N LYS A 508 -8.88 -58.16 16.86
CA LYS A 508 -10.04 -58.59 16.09
C LYS A 508 -11.09 -59.30 16.95
N HIS A 509 -10.64 -60.13 17.90
CA HIS A 509 -11.54 -60.99 18.66
C HIS A 509 -11.83 -60.47 20.06
N THR A 510 -10.88 -59.75 20.65
CA THR A 510 -11.01 -59.22 22.02
C THR A 510 -11.41 -57.75 22.04
N GLY A 511 -11.22 -57.01 20.94
CA GLY A 511 -11.52 -55.58 20.88
C GLY A 511 -10.59 -54.72 21.74
N PHE A 512 -9.54 -55.32 22.33
CA PHE A 512 -8.48 -54.60 23.04
C PHE A 512 -7.81 -53.58 22.11
N GLN A 513 -7.57 -52.38 22.63
CA GLN A 513 -6.96 -51.30 21.87
C GLN A 513 -5.62 -50.88 22.46
N THR A 514 -4.73 -50.42 21.59
CA THR A 514 -3.47 -49.78 21.97
C THR A 514 -3.19 -48.63 21.04
N GLY A 515 -2.71 -47.52 21.58
CA GLY A 515 -2.26 -46.39 20.80
C GLY A 515 -0.79 -46.50 20.43
N TYR A 516 -0.42 -46.05 19.25
CA TYR A 516 0.96 -45.84 18.82
C TYR A 516 1.14 -44.37 18.47
N GLY A 517 2.18 -43.75 19.06
CA GLY A 517 2.50 -42.31 19.01
C GLY A 517 2.89 -41.75 17.64
N TYR A 518 2.09 -41.98 16.60
CA TYR A 518 2.37 -41.57 15.22
C TYR A 518 2.32 -40.05 15.05
N ALA A 519 1.49 -39.32 15.81
CA ALA A 519 1.49 -37.86 15.76
C ALA A 519 2.86 -37.29 16.17
N ALA A 520 3.54 -37.93 17.13
CA ALA A 520 4.91 -37.56 17.52
C ALA A 520 5.93 -37.88 16.43
N ASP A 521 5.80 -39.02 15.74
CA ASP A 521 6.65 -39.37 14.58
C ASP A 521 6.49 -38.36 13.44
N VAL A 522 5.27 -37.94 13.13
CA VAL A 522 4.98 -36.88 12.14
C VAL A 522 5.63 -35.56 12.56
N LYS A 523 5.50 -35.19 13.83
CA LYS A 523 6.15 -33.98 14.35
C LYS A 523 7.67 -34.04 14.18
N ASN A 524 8.27 -35.15 14.60
CA ASN A 524 9.71 -35.37 14.51
C ASN A 524 10.20 -35.38 13.05
N SER A 525 9.41 -35.98 12.15
CA SER A 525 9.72 -36.05 10.73
C SER A 525 9.86 -34.67 10.11
N VAL A 526 8.98 -33.73 10.47
CA VAL A 526 9.03 -32.39 9.90
C VAL A 526 10.02 -31.47 10.61
N VAL A 527 10.07 -31.51 11.94
CA VAL A 527 10.95 -30.63 12.73
C VAL A 527 12.42 -31.00 12.51
N ASN A 528 12.73 -32.29 12.52
CA ASN A 528 14.10 -32.80 12.49
C ASN A 528 14.47 -33.43 11.13
N ASN A 529 13.60 -33.33 10.12
CA ASN A 529 13.80 -33.90 8.78
C ASN A 529 14.13 -35.41 8.80
N VAL A 530 13.47 -36.15 9.71
CA VAL A 530 13.61 -37.60 9.84
C VAL A 530 12.56 -38.29 8.98
N SER A 531 12.89 -39.41 8.33
CA SER A 531 11.88 -40.16 7.58
C SER A 531 10.86 -40.80 8.51
N LEU A 532 9.57 -40.75 8.13
CA LEU A 532 8.53 -41.51 8.81
C LEU A 532 8.82 -43.02 8.73
N PRO A 533 8.43 -43.80 9.77
CA PRO A 533 8.55 -45.25 9.71
C PRO A 533 7.74 -45.84 8.54
N SER A 534 8.25 -46.91 7.92
CA SER A 534 7.52 -47.60 6.85
C SER A 534 6.25 -48.28 7.37
N HIS A 535 5.27 -48.54 6.48
CA HIS A 535 4.05 -49.27 6.85
C HIS A 535 4.35 -50.60 7.54
N SER A 536 5.28 -51.40 7.01
CA SER A 536 5.65 -52.68 7.62
C SER A 536 6.27 -52.51 9.01
N SER A 537 7.08 -51.46 9.21
CA SER A 537 7.65 -51.12 10.51
C SER A 537 6.56 -50.71 11.50
N LEU A 538 5.63 -49.83 11.10
CA LEU A 538 4.50 -49.41 11.93
C LEU A 538 3.64 -50.60 12.35
N MET A 539 3.32 -51.52 11.43
CA MET A 539 2.51 -52.70 11.75
C MET A 539 3.23 -53.66 12.69
N SER A 540 4.55 -53.86 12.52
CA SER A 540 5.33 -54.71 13.43
C SER A 540 5.44 -54.10 14.82
N GLN A 541 5.67 -52.79 14.92
CA GLN A 541 5.77 -52.10 16.20
C GLN A 541 4.41 -52.06 16.91
N GLY A 542 3.33 -51.75 16.18
CA GLY A 542 1.96 -51.80 16.70
C GLY A 542 1.60 -53.18 17.24
N ARG A 543 1.94 -54.26 16.51
CA ARG A 543 1.73 -55.63 16.98
C ARG A 543 2.47 -55.93 18.27
N ASN A 544 3.76 -55.64 18.33
CA ASN A 544 4.57 -55.86 19.53
C ASN A 544 4.03 -55.06 20.73
N LEU A 545 3.55 -53.84 20.48
CA LEU A 545 2.94 -53.00 21.51
C LEU A 545 1.62 -53.58 22.02
N SER A 546 0.74 -54.02 21.12
CA SER A 546 -0.51 -54.70 21.48
C SER A 546 -0.25 -55.98 22.28
N GLU A 547 0.73 -56.79 21.87
CA GLU A 547 1.15 -58.01 22.58
C GLU A 547 1.60 -57.70 24.01
N ALA A 548 2.50 -56.73 24.18
CA ALA A 548 3.03 -56.35 25.48
C ALA A 548 1.96 -55.73 26.39
N ALA A 549 1.18 -54.79 25.86
CA ALA A 549 0.12 -54.12 26.62
C ALA A 549 -0.98 -55.10 27.06
N PHE A 550 -1.36 -56.02 26.18
CA PHE A 550 -2.32 -57.07 26.50
C PHE A 550 -1.81 -57.98 27.61
N ALA A 551 -0.58 -58.50 27.49
CA ALA A 551 0.02 -59.38 28.49
C ALA A 551 0.13 -58.69 29.86
N ASN A 552 0.52 -57.41 29.87
CA ASN A 552 0.61 -56.62 31.10
C ASN A 552 -0.76 -56.39 31.76
N LYS A 553 -1.81 -56.13 30.97
CA LYS A 553 -3.14 -55.79 31.49
C LYS A 553 -3.97 -57.03 31.86
N VAL A 554 -3.85 -58.12 31.10
CA VAL A 554 -4.68 -59.32 31.26
C VAL A 554 -3.96 -60.42 32.06
N GLY A 555 -2.63 -60.44 32.04
CA GLY A 555 -1.81 -61.49 32.64
C GLY A 555 -1.73 -62.77 31.81
N GLU A 556 -2.20 -62.75 30.56
CA GLU A 556 -2.28 -63.89 29.65
C GLU A 556 -1.47 -63.65 28.37
N VAL A 557 -1.09 -64.74 27.69
CA VAL A 557 -0.39 -64.65 26.40
C VAL A 557 -1.34 -64.11 25.34
N TYR A 558 -0.86 -63.15 24.56
CA TYR A 558 -1.60 -62.59 23.43
C TYR A 558 -1.77 -63.64 22.30
N LYS A 559 -3.03 -63.95 21.96
CA LYS A 559 -3.42 -64.78 20.80
C LYS A 559 -4.60 -64.15 20.05
N ASP A 560 -4.33 -63.03 19.39
CA ASP A 560 -5.31 -62.33 18.57
C ASP A 560 -4.67 -61.83 17.27
N ASP A 561 -5.52 -61.43 16.33
CA ASP A 561 -5.13 -60.70 15.13
C ASP A 561 -5.43 -59.22 15.30
N ILE A 562 -4.74 -58.37 14.56
CA ILE A 562 -4.99 -56.93 14.56
C ILE A 562 -5.80 -56.57 13.31
N LEU A 563 -6.83 -55.76 13.47
CA LEU A 563 -7.63 -55.24 12.36
C LEU A 563 -6.84 -54.22 11.54
N TYR A 564 -7.14 -54.13 10.25
CA TYR A 564 -6.67 -53.05 9.36
C TYR A 564 -5.15 -52.95 9.18
N THR A 565 -4.44 -54.08 9.22
CA THR A 565 -2.98 -54.12 9.02
C THR A 565 -2.53 -53.93 7.56
N ASN A 566 -3.46 -53.89 6.62
CA ASN A 566 -3.16 -53.69 5.20
C ASN A 566 -2.92 -52.21 4.88
N GLN A 567 -2.07 -51.94 3.89
CA GLN A 567 -1.67 -50.57 3.53
C GLN A 567 -2.86 -49.69 3.07
N ASN A 568 -3.82 -50.26 2.36
CA ASN A 568 -5.03 -49.56 1.90
C ASN A 568 -6.04 -49.29 3.02
N GLU A 569 -5.81 -49.79 4.23
CA GLU A 569 -6.67 -49.63 5.39
C GLU A 569 -6.08 -48.72 6.47
N PHE A 570 -4.92 -48.10 6.19
CA PHE A 570 -4.17 -47.28 7.14
C PHE A 570 -5.02 -46.18 7.81
N ASP A 571 -5.88 -45.49 7.05
CA ASP A 571 -6.74 -44.43 7.60
C ASP A 571 -7.81 -44.96 8.57
N LYS A 572 -8.10 -46.27 8.57
CA LYS A 572 -8.99 -46.87 9.58
C LYS A 572 -8.32 -46.97 10.96
N LEU A 573 -6.99 -47.00 11.02
CA LEU A 573 -6.24 -46.97 12.28
C LEU A 573 -6.24 -45.57 12.92
N LYS A 574 -6.62 -44.52 12.19
CA LYS A 574 -6.74 -43.14 12.69
C LYS A 574 -8.14 -42.84 13.26
N ARG A 575 -8.89 -43.88 13.60
CA ARG A 575 -10.25 -43.78 14.11
C ARG A 575 -10.28 -44.23 15.55
N TYR A 576 -11.03 -43.48 16.34
CA TYR A 576 -11.31 -43.79 17.72
C TYR A 576 -12.51 -44.75 17.78
N MET A 577 -12.48 -45.78 18.63
CA MET A 577 -13.63 -46.66 18.86
C MET A 577 -14.33 -46.22 20.13
N ILE A 578 -15.65 -46.01 20.03
CA ILE A 578 -16.48 -45.68 21.19
C ILE A 578 -16.37 -46.84 22.20
N PRO A 579 -16.17 -46.56 23.50
CA PRO A 579 -15.92 -47.58 24.50
C PRO A 579 -17.15 -48.47 24.60
N VAL A 580 -16.94 -49.77 24.69
CA VAL A 580 -17.99 -50.77 24.96
C VAL A 580 -17.81 -51.23 26.40
N ASP A 581 -18.02 -50.32 27.35
CA ASP A 581 -17.79 -50.55 28.78
C ASP A 581 -19.04 -50.14 29.56
N PRO A 582 -19.60 -50.99 30.44
CA PRO A 582 -20.73 -50.62 31.30
C PRO A 582 -20.41 -49.48 32.29
N ASP A 583 -19.13 -49.20 32.57
CA ASP A 583 -18.74 -48.05 33.40
C ASP A 583 -18.60 -46.75 32.58
N SER A 584 -18.75 -46.81 31.26
CA SER A 584 -18.76 -45.63 30.38
C SER A 584 -20.02 -44.78 30.65
N PRO A 585 -19.93 -43.44 30.66
CA PRO A 585 -21.09 -42.56 30.81
C PRO A 585 -21.98 -42.51 29.54
N LEU A 586 -21.64 -43.30 28.52
CA LEU A 586 -22.28 -43.28 27.21
C LEU A 586 -23.48 -44.22 27.18
N GLU A 587 -24.64 -43.67 26.83
CA GLU A 587 -25.95 -44.31 26.81
C GLU A 587 -26.60 -44.14 25.43
N PRO A 588 -27.38 -45.14 24.96
CA PRO A 588 -28.08 -45.05 23.69
C PRO A 588 -29.03 -43.85 23.62
N MET A 589 -29.21 -43.32 22.41
CA MET A 589 -30.12 -42.22 22.08
C MET A 589 -29.78 -40.88 22.76
N GLN A 590 -28.62 -40.77 23.43
CA GLN A 590 -28.10 -39.51 23.94
C GLN A 590 -27.12 -38.87 22.95
N GLU A 591 -27.07 -37.54 22.93
CA GLU A 591 -26.13 -36.76 22.12
C GLU A 591 -24.90 -36.41 22.95
N TYR A 592 -23.74 -36.74 22.39
CA TYR A 592 -22.42 -36.52 22.98
C TYR A 592 -21.59 -35.59 22.12
N LYS A 593 -20.63 -34.91 22.75
CA LYS A 593 -19.76 -33.92 22.10
C LYS A 593 -18.29 -34.23 22.33
N ASN A 594 -17.58 -34.54 21.26
CA ASN A 594 -16.12 -34.57 21.28
C ASN A 594 -15.59 -33.20 20.87
N HIS A 595 -14.62 -32.68 21.61
CA HIS A 595 -14.09 -31.33 21.37
C HIS A 595 -12.75 -31.40 20.64
N THR A 596 -12.49 -30.47 19.73
CA THR A 596 -11.22 -30.38 19.00
C THR A 596 -10.61 -29.01 19.17
N ILE A 597 -9.34 -28.98 19.54
CA ILE A 597 -8.54 -27.75 19.62
C ILE A 597 -7.37 -27.87 18.65
N LEU A 598 -7.31 -26.99 17.66
CA LEU A 598 -6.20 -26.82 16.73
C LEU A 598 -5.45 -25.53 17.06
N LYS A 599 -4.12 -25.51 16.96
CA LYS A 599 -3.24 -24.42 17.41
C LYS A 599 -2.23 -24.05 16.33
N ASN A 600 -1.90 -22.77 16.23
CA ASN A 600 -0.96 -22.21 15.24
C ASN A 600 -1.43 -22.43 13.79
N MET A 601 -2.71 -22.21 13.50
CA MET A 601 -3.24 -22.34 12.14
C MET A 601 -2.93 -21.12 11.29
N GLY A 602 -2.36 -21.34 10.10
CA GLY A 602 -2.11 -20.32 9.08
C GLY A 602 -1.03 -19.29 9.43
N LEU A 603 -1.06 -18.15 8.75
CA LEU A 603 -0.22 -16.99 9.02
C LEU A 603 -0.63 -16.27 10.30
N SER A 604 -1.90 -16.29 10.66
CA SER A 604 -2.41 -15.73 11.91
C SER A 604 -2.13 -16.64 13.13
N ASP A 605 -1.53 -17.82 13.00
CA ASP A 605 -1.24 -18.68 14.15
C ASP A 605 -2.48 -18.91 15.06
N LEU A 606 -3.66 -19.06 14.46
CA LEU A 606 -4.93 -19.11 15.20
C LEU A 606 -5.01 -20.33 16.12
N LYS A 607 -5.69 -20.19 17.27
CA LYS A 607 -6.26 -21.31 18.02
C LYS A 607 -7.71 -21.47 17.56
N VAL A 608 -8.09 -22.66 17.11
CA VAL A 608 -9.45 -22.96 16.66
C VAL A 608 -10.01 -24.05 17.56
N GLU A 609 -11.21 -23.82 18.10
CA GLU A 609 -11.93 -24.73 18.97
C GLU A 609 -13.31 -25.03 18.36
N PHE A 610 -13.65 -26.31 18.19
CA PHE A 610 -14.95 -26.75 17.65
C PHE A 610 -15.36 -28.14 18.14
N ASP A 611 -16.64 -28.45 18.03
CA ASP A 611 -17.21 -29.73 18.46
C ASP A 611 -17.50 -30.66 17.27
N GLN A 612 -17.47 -31.96 17.56
CA GLN A 612 -18.04 -33.04 16.75
C GLN A 612 -19.05 -33.78 17.61
N THR A 613 -20.31 -33.81 17.18
CA THR A 613 -21.39 -34.49 17.92
C THR A 613 -21.65 -35.89 17.40
N PHE A 614 -22.07 -36.79 18.29
CA PHE A 614 -22.52 -38.12 17.90
C PHE A 614 -23.64 -38.64 18.80
N THR A 615 -24.46 -39.52 18.24
CA THR A 615 -25.45 -40.34 18.94
C THR A 615 -25.28 -41.80 18.51
N PHE A 616 -25.74 -42.75 19.32
CA PHE A 616 -25.86 -44.13 18.89
C PHE A 616 -27.19 -44.77 19.32
N GLU A 617 -27.78 -45.61 18.48
CA GLU A 617 -29.13 -46.16 18.72
C GLU A 617 -29.16 -47.22 19.82
N ARG A 618 -28.13 -48.07 19.91
CA ARG A 618 -28.09 -49.26 20.78
C ARG A 618 -26.67 -49.60 21.24
N PHE A 619 -26.53 -50.22 22.40
CA PHE A 619 -25.26 -50.80 22.82
C PHE A 619 -24.78 -51.88 21.82
N LEU A 620 -23.47 -51.98 21.61
CA LEU A 620 -22.91 -52.97 20.67
C LEU A 620 -23.12 -54.38 21.20
N PHE A 621 -22.87 -54.56 22.49
CA PHE A 621 -22.88 -55.85 23.15
C PHE A 621 -23.42 -55.72 24.58
N GLY A 622 -24.12 -56.74 25.03
CA GLY A 622 -24.63 -56.80 26.40
C GLY A 622 -25.61 -57.95 26.61
N SER A 623 -26.43 -57.84 27.66
CA SER A 623 -27.46 -58.84 27.92
C SER A 623 -28.67 -58.61 27.01
N GLY A 624 -29.51 -59.64 26.82
CA GLY A 624 -30.76 -59.50 26.07
C GLY A 624 -31.75 -58.49 26.65
N ALA A 625 -31.52 -58.01 27.89
CA ALA A 625 -32.35 -56.98 28.52
C ALA A 625 -31.97 -55.55 28.09
N ASP A 626 -30.78 -55.34 27.52
CA ASP A 626 -30.20 -54.01 27.27
C ASP A 626 -30.42 -53.49 25.83
N ASP A 627 -31.36 -54.09 25.08
CA ASP A 627 -31.62 -53.84 23.65
C ASP A 627 -30.34 -53.72 22.79
N VAL A 628 -29.40 -54.64 23.02
CA VAL A 628 -28.09 -54.66 22.40
C VAL A 628 -28.13 -55.15 20.95
N PHE A 629 -27.15 -54.73 20.16
CA PHE A 629 -27.01 -55.18 18.77
C PHE A 629 -26.58 -56.65 18.68
N TYR A 630 -25.69 -57.09 19.57
CA TYR A 630 -25.29 -58.48 19.75
C TYR A 630 -25.47 -58.91 21.20
N ILE A 631 -26.23 -59.99 21.43
CA ILE A 631 -26.38 -60.59 22.76
C ILE A 631 -25.23 -61.56 23.00
N GLU A 632 -24.59 -61.49 24.17
CA GLU A 632 -23.62 -62.50 24.61
C GLU A 632 -24.27 -63.90 24.66
N GLN A 633 -23.93 -64.77 23.70
CA GLN A 633 -23.83 -66.26 23.81
C GLN A 633 -23.69 -66.88 22.40
N VAL A 634 -22.84 -67.88 22.17
CA VAL A 634 -22.81 -69.20 22.82
C VAL A 634 -21.35 -69.64 23.03
N ASP A 635 -21.05 -70.36 24.13
CA ASP A 635 -19.81 -71.11 24.30
C ASP A 635 -19.42 -71.86 23.01
N THR A 636 -18.14 -71.84 22.66
CA THR A 636 -17.61 -72.53 21.47
C THR A 636 -18.05 -73.99 21.48
N ARG A 637 -18.90 -74.37 20.52
CA ARG A 637 -19.38 -75.76 20.37
C ARG A 637 -18.32 -76.55 19.59
N GLN A 638 -17.78 -77.61 20.18
CA GLN A 638 -16.87 -78.51 19.47
C GLN A 638 -17.68 -79.42 18.53
N GLY A 639 -17.37 -79.37 17.24
CA GLY A 639 -17.95 -80.28 16.25
C GLY A 639 -17.36 -81.68 16.38
N ILE A 640 -18.21 -82.70 16.24
CA ILE A 640 -17.82 -84.12 16.20
C ILE A 640 -17.63 -84.48 14.72
N GLY A 641 -16.45 -84.95 14.33
CA GLY A 641 -16.02 -85.12 12.92
C GLY A 641 -16.81 -86.14 12.10
N SER A 642 -17.56 -87.05 12.75
CA SER A 642 -18.52 -87.96 12.12
C SER A 642 -19.75 -88.11 13.02
N MET A 643 -20.94 -87.77 12.51
CA MET A 643 -22.21 -88.07 13.20
C MET A 643 -22.72 -89.49 12.92
N GLU A 644 -22.08 -90.23 12.02
CA GLU A 644 -22.44 -91.61 11.74
C GLU A 644 -21.87 -92.49 12.87
N ASN A 645 -22.71 -92.79 13.87
CA ASN A 645 -22.50 -93.75 14.97
C ASN A 645 -21.93 -93.26 16.31
N VAL A 646 -22.05 -91.97 16.66
CA VAL A 646 -21.75 -91.53 18.05
C VAL A 646 -23.01 -91.56 18.91
N HIS A 647 -23.28 -92.70 19.56
CA HIS A 647 -24.37 -92.84 20.54
C HIS A 647 -23.92 -92.58 21.99
N THR A 648 -22.61 -92.57 22.26
CA THR A 648 -22.05 -92.34 23.60
C THR A 648 -20.65 -91.75 23.45
N ILE A 649 -20.37 -90.65 24.17
CA ILE A 649 -19.03 -90.10 24.34
C ILE A 649 -18.56 -90.52 25.73
N LEU A 650 -17.50 -91.31 25.81
CA LEU A 650 -16.86 -91.68 27.08
C LEU A 650 -15.68 -90.75 27.33
N ILE A 651 -15.78 -89.94 28.37
CA ILE A 651 -14.68 -89.11 28.87
C ILE A 651 -14.18 -89.76 30.17
N PRO A 652 -12.97 -90.32 30.20
CA PRO A 652 -12.36 -90.87 31.41
C PRO A 652 -12.38 -89.90 32.59
N TYR A 653 -12.55 -90.43 33.80
CA TYR A 653 -12.62 -89.61 35.03
C TYR A 653 -11.36 -88.74 35.25
N GLU A 654 -10.19 -89.21 34.84
CA GLU A 654 -8.95 -88.44 34.95
C GLU A 654 -8.91 -87.25 33.97
N GLU A 655 -9.43 -87.39 32.75
CA GLU A 655 -9.62 -86.26 31.83
C GLU A 655 -10.65 -85.26 32.37
N VAL A 656 -11.73 -85.73 33.02
CA VAL A 656 -12.70 -84.83 33.68
C VAL A 656 -12.05 -84.02 34.80
N LYS A 657 -11.17 -84.63 35.61
CA LYS A 657 -10.40 -83.90 36.63
C LYS A 657 -9.47 -82.88 36.00
N GLU A 658 -8.76 -83.25 34.94
CA GLU A 658 -7.85 -82.36 34.24
C GLU A 658 -8.60 -81.16 33.64
N LEU A 659 -9.73 -81.40 32.98
CA LEU A 659 -10.62 -80.34 32.48
C LEU A 659 -11.17 -79.45 33.61
N ALA A 660 -11.53 -80.02 34.76
CA ALA A 660 -11.97 -79.26 35.92
C ALA A 660 -10.85 -78.38 36.49
N GLN A 661 -9.63 -78.91 36.58
CA GLN A 661 -8.44 -78.17 37.01
C GLN A 661 -8.13 -77.03 36.02
N MET A 662 -8.17 -77.31 34.71
CA MET A 662 -8.00 -76.31 33.67
C MET A 662 -9.07 -75.22 33.74
N LYS A 663 -10.33 -75.58 33.99
CA LYS A 663 -11.43 -74.63 34.18
C LYS A 663 -11.24 -73.76 35.42
N MET A 664 -10.75 -74.34 36.53
CA MET A 664 -10.44 -73.60 37.77
C MET A 664 -9.26 -72.65 37.58
N ASN A 665 -8.28 -73.01 36.75
CA ASN A 665 -7.13 -72.18 36.43
C ASN A 665 -7.42 -71.13 35.35
N ARG A 666 -8.63 -71.10 34.77
CA ARG A 666 -8.99 -70.05 33.80
C ARG A 666 -8.92 -68.69 34.46
N THR A 667 -8.35 -67.74 33.73
CA THR A 667 -8.36 -66.35 34.17
C THR A 667 -9.78 -65.87 34.48
N THR A 668 -9.91 -65.19 35.61
CA THR A 668 -11.10 -64.43 35.98
C THR A 668 -11.02 -62.98 35.48
N THR A 669 -9.94 -62.62 34.80
CA THR A 669 -9.77 -61.29 34.22
C THR A 669 -10.88 -61.03 33.22
N LYS A 670 -11.44 -59.83 33.32
CA LYS A 670 -12.49 -59.35 32.44
C LYS A 670 -11.91 -58.29 31.52
N MET A 671 -12.29 -58.35 30.26
CA MET A 671 -12.01 -57.29 29.28
C MET A 671 -13.34 -56.63 28.95
N HIS A 672 -13.42 -55.30 28.98
CA HIS A 672 -14.68 -54.58 28.78
C HIS A 672 -15.76 -55.01 29.80
N LYS A 673 -15.31 -55.44 30.99
CA LYS A 673 -16.11 -56.11 32.04
C LYS A 673 -16.82 -57.40 31.61
N LEU A 674 -16.57 -57.87 30.40
CA LEU A 674 -16.99 -59.15 29.86
C LEU A 674 -15.95 -60.22 30.18
N ARG A 675 -16.41 -61.48 30.26
CA ARG A 675 -15.48 -62.59 30.49
C ARG A 675 -14.56 -62.71 29.28
N PHE A 676 -13.25 -62.74 29.53
CA PHE A 676 -12.29 -63.01 28.48
C PHE A 676 -12.58 -64.36 27.81
N ALA A 677 -12.80 -64.32 26.49
CA ALA A 677 -12.87 -65.52 25.67
C ALA A 677 -11.45 -66.06 25.48
N ASP A 678 -11.03 -66.93 26.41
CA ASP A 678 -9.76 -67.66 26.31
C ASP A 678 -9.76 -68.58 25.08
N ARG A 679 -9.29 -68.05 23.94
CA ARG A 679 -9.34 -68.74 22.64
C ARG A 679 -8.53 -70.02 22.63
N ASP A 680 -7.44 -70.07 23.40
CA ASP A 680 -6.63 -71.27 23.45
C ASP A 680 -7.15 -72.32 24.44
N PHE A 681 -8.15 -71.96 25.27
CA PHE A 681 -8.85 -72.92 26.11
C PHE A 681 -9.47 -74.04 25.28
N THR A 682 -10.04 -73.74 24.10
CA THR A 682 -10.58 -74.78 23.23
C THR A 682 -9.49 -75.74 22.75
N ASP A 683 -8.30 -75.25 22.44
CA ASP A 683 -7.18 -76.11 22.01
C ASP A 683 -6.57 -76.88 23.20
N LYS A 684 -6.53 -76.27 24.41
CA LYS A 684 -6.18 -76.97 25.66
C LYS A 684 -7.16 -78.10 25.95
N VAL A 685 -8.47 -77.86 25.78
CA VAL A 685 -9.52 -78.87 25.93
C VAL A 685 -9.37 -79.99 24.90
N LYS A 686 -9.05 -79.67 23.62
CA LYS A 686 -8.76 -80.69 22.59
C LYS A 686 -7.53 -81.53 22.90
N ALA A 687 -6.51 -80.96 23.54
CA ALA A 687 -5.31 -81.71 23.90
C ALA A 687 -5.56 -82.72 25.03
N VAL A 688 -6.53 -82.46 25.91
CA VAL A 688 -6.95 -83.38 26.99
C VAL A 688 -7.94 -84.42 26.50
N LEU A 689 -8.92 -83.97 25.71
CA LEU A 689 -9.94 -84.85 25.14
C LEU A 689 -9.38 -85.54 23.90
N GLU A 690 -8.85 -86.76 24.05
CA GLU A 690 -8.69 -87.71 22.93
C GLU A 690 -10.09 -88.18 22.50
N LEU A 691 -10.84 -87.30 21.84
CA LEU A 691 -12.01 -87.69 21.07
C LEU A 691 -11.48 -88.47 19.86
N GLY A 692 -11.20 -89.77 20.04
CA GLY A 692 -10.63 -90.64 19.02
C GLY A 692 -11.32 -90.47 17.67
N LEU A 693 -10.73 -89.62 16.82
CA LEU A 693 -11.17 -89.24 15.48
C LEU A 693 -10.03 -89.50 14.52
#